data_AF-A0A8T6QM93-F1
#
_entry.id   AF-A0A8T6QM93-F1
#
_cell.length_a   1.000
_cell.length_b   1.000
_cell.length_c   1.000
_cell.angle_alpha   90.00
_cell.angle_beta   90.00
_cell.angle_gamma   90.00
#
_symmetry.space_group_name_H-M   'P 1'
#
loop_
_entity.id
_entity.type
_entity.pdbx_description
1 polymer ?
#
loop_
_entity_poly.entity_id
_entity_poly.type
_entity_poly.pdbx_seq_one_letter_code
_entity_poly.pdbx_strand_id
1 'polypeptide(L)'
;MSASSRRPDHDSAAHSAAEDSAATPRSHRPPPKPVPPTLVVAPMLPTVGRRLLAWSLEIAVLAGSVVGPFYLGQVVNQRAQQQPTAASQTELAAPLQAVQQQGAKALGLSPRSLPTQVPPLTNLCWSAALGLPVLLAAGHIYMVGRSGSSWPKRWLGLQVLTLEGQSPGIGRAFIREAVGKWGSPLAIAYAVWHLSGAFPVVGVLVGLSGAALLAESLTGLGNRPRRAWHDWLAGTCVIDERTGAMIHLSTLWQAEAKVPLGLGRASDWLQTVGPTAVVINPDGARWRGKDLTLPKLGMGLGLLLTLGGLAGISGYFLLGRPAISTTPSADEMLYTDLVSTLTNPELDAEARRAAVLALGNLPDDRVTPLLVDLIAQTNDPLWLDALQQALVARGAAAFPALRRLNQGLAADLAMQSDPAMRRTTIIRLQTVNRIITKLLLLETAEHPEPLDFSRMNLGFVTEGQGDFQLVLKNQSLAHTQWQGAILSGAQFQGAKFYSPGPDSYPDTYDDRTTDLSGADLSHANLAGADLTLGCLVGSGLVRVNFNQANLTLANLSRANLEHASLIQAVLDQATLTEARLSKADLTEAQLLDADLAGARLAEVNAAGAQLTGANLQGVTAIAAQLNSADLSQTTLAAADFTGAALQDANLQATDLTGTSFRDADLRGAWLQGAIIDQTDFAGAILTTPNAAPTTGDGFVAAAPELTPGNQYAGVDFSRGLNLSPEQLAFICAQGGLHPACGSLSPP
;
A
#
# COMPACT_ATOMS: atom_id res chain seq x y z
N MET A 1 -28.14 -34.66 -51.43
CA MET A 1 -28.46 -34.13 -50.10
C MET A 1 -28.42 -32.60 -50.19
N SER A 2 -29.50 -31.80 -50.27
CA SER A 2 -30.75 -31.70 -49.49
C SER A 2 -30.56 -31.16 -48.07
N ALA A 3 -31.34 -30.20 -47.55
CA ALA A 3 -32.32 -29.25 -48.10
C ALA A 3 -32.58 -28.19 -46.98
N SER A 4 -32.53 -26.87 -47.21
CA SER A 4 -33.51 -25.97 -47.86
C SER A 4 -34.71 -25.53 -46.99
N SER A 5 -34.88 -24.20 -46.92
CA SER A 5 -36.14 -23.41 -46.96
C SER A 5 -37.15 -23.30 -45.78
N ARG A 6 -37.40 -22.03 -45.43
CA ARG A 6 -38.71 -21.32 -45.23
C ARG A 6 -39.48 -21.38 -43.89
N ARG A 7 -39.98 -20.17 -43.55
CA ARG A 7 -41.18 -19.73 -42.80
C ARG A 7 -42.51 -20.38 -43.28
N PRO A 8 -43.68 -20.18 -42.61
CA PRO A 8 -43.99 -19.79 -41.21
C PRO A 8 -45.20 -20.58 -40.60
N ASP A 9 -45.88 -19.99 -39.59
CA ASP A 9 -47.32 -20.07 -39.22
C ASP A 9 -47.85 -21.11 -38.21
N HIS A 10 -48.71 -20.61 -37.27
CA HIS A 10 -49.84 -21.25 -36.53
C HIS A 10 -49.54 -22.53 -35.68
N ASP A 11 -50.35 -23.10 -34.76
CA ASP A 11 -51.53 -22.70 -33.93
C ASP A 11 -51.69 -23.75 -32.77
N SER A 12 -52.59 -23.72 -31.76
CA SER A 12 -53.59 -22.77 -31.21
C SER A 12 -54.03 -23.24 -29.78
N ALA A 13 -54.96 -22.51 -29.13
CA ALA A 13 -55.89 -22.95 -28.06
C ALA A 13 -55.30 -23.29 -26.65
N ALA A 14 -55.91 -23.04 -25.48
CA ALA A 14 -57.26 -22.68 -25.00
C ALA A 14 -58.30 -23.81 -24.85
N HIS A 15 -58.99 -23.88 -23.68
CA HIS A 15 -60.35 -24.42 -23.38
C HIS A 15 -60.67 -24.03 -21.90
N SER A 16 -61.85 -23.56 -21.43
CA SER A 16 -63.30 -23.79 -21.69
C SER A 16 -63.93 -24.86 -20.76
N ALA A 17 -65.25 -24.92 -20.52
CA ALA A 17 -66.35 -23.99 -20.88
C ALA A 17 -66.68 -23.01 -19.71
N ALA A 18 -67.86 -22.83 -19.07
CA ALA A 18 -69.25 -23.34 -19.11
C ALA A 18 -70.13 -22.37 -18.23
N GLU A 19 -71.47 -22.27 -18.19
CA GLU A 19 -72.58 -22.43 -19.17
C GLU A 19 -73.83 -21.63 -18.67
N ASP A 20 -75.07 -21.98 -19.04
CA ASP A 20 -76.21 -21.03 -19.21
C ASP A 20 -77.40 -21.24 -18.20
N SER A 21 -78.49 -20.46 -18.08
CA SER A 21 -79.30 -19.62 -19.01
C SER A 21 -80.25 -18.69 -18.19
N ALA A 22 -81.34 -18.02 -18.61
CA ALA A 22 -82.20 -17.89 -19.81
C ALA A 22 -83.15 -16.66 -19.63
N ALA A 23 -83.97 -16.16 -20.57
CA ALA A 23 -83.87 -16.02 -22.04
C ALA A 23 -85.06 -15.18 -22.60
N THR A 24 -84.81 -14.20 -23.49
CA THR A 24 -85.78 -13.54 -24.43
C THR A 24 -86.91 -12.63 -23.85
N PRO A 25 -87.70 -11.88 -24.67
CA PRO A 25 -87.23 -10.77 -25.55
C PRO A 25 -88.16 -9.52 -25.61
N ARG A 26 -87.63 -8.32 -25.95
CA ARG A 26 -88.31 -7.33 -26.85
C ARG A 26 -87.53 -6.04 -27.21
N SER A 27 -87.66 -5.63 -28.48
CA SER A 27 -87.67 -4.27 -29.07
C SER A 27 -86.67 -3.17 -28.64
N HIS A 28 -85.99 -2.58 -29.63
CA HIS A 28 -85.06 -1.44 -29.52
C HIS A 28 -85.56 -0.22 -28.71
N ARG A 29 -84.65 0.33 -27.89
CA ARG A 29 -84.45 1.77 -27.67
C ARG A 29 -82.94 2.08 -27.73
N PRO A 30 -82.52 3.32 -28.07
CA PRO A 30 -81.10 3.70 -28.02
C PRO A 30 -80.54 3.61 -26.59
N PRO A 31 -79.21 3.43 -26.44
CA PRO A 31 -78.62 3.08 -25.16
C PRO A 31 -78.85 4.15 -24.08
N PRO A 32 -79.23 3.78 -22.84
CA PRO A 32 -79.28 4.71 -21.73
C PRO A 32 -77.88 5.24 -21.42
N LYS A 33 -77.81 6.51 -20.99
CA LYS A 33 -76.54 7.16 -20.62
C LYS A 33 -75.84 6.34 -19.53
N PRO A 34 -74.50 6.16 -19.58
CA PRO A 34 -73.78 5.61 -18.44
C PRO A 34 -74.01 6.50 -17.21
N VAL A 35 -74.36 5.87 -16.09
CA VAL A 35 -74.35 6.54 -14.78
C VAL A 35 -72.91 7.03 -14.54
N PRO A 36 -72.69 8.30 -14.17
CA PRO A 36 -71.34 8.78 -13.92
C PRO A 36 -70.73 7.94 -12.78
N PRO A 37 -69.49 7.43 -12.93
CA PRO A 37 -68.87 6.66 -11.87
C PRO A 37 -68.78 7.53 -10.61
N THR A 38 -69.24 6.99 -9.48
CA THR A 38 -68.99 7.60 -8.17
C THR A 38 -67.49 7.73 -7.99
N LEU A 39 -66.98 8.96 -8.15
CA LEU A 39 -65.57 9.29 -7.95
C LEU A 39 -65.22 9.02 -6.49
N VAL A 40 -64.69 7.84 -6.22
CA VAL A 40 -64.08 7.48 -4.94
C VAL A 40 -62.91 8.43 -4.74
N VAL A 41 -63.15 9.49 -3.96
CA VAL A 41 -62.15 10.51 -3.66
C VAL A 41 -61.02 9.82 -2.90
N ALA A 42 -59.89 9.61 -3.58
CA ALA A 42 -58.69 9.09 -2.96
C ALA A 42 -58.33 9.93 -1.73
N PRO A 43 -57.91 9.32 -0.61
CA PRO A 43 -57.73 10.01 0.66
C PRO A 43 -56.70 11.14 0.51
N MET A 44 -57.19 12.38 0.45
CA MET A 44 -56.37 13.53 0.09
C MET A 44 -55.35 13.85 1.17
N LEU A 45 -54.16 14.28 0.74
CA LEU A 45 -53.09 14.70 1.65
C LEU A 45 -53.59 15.75 2.66
N PRO A 46 -53.30 15.58 3.97
CA PRO A 46 -53.54 16.59 4.99
C PRO A 46 -52.96 17.95 4.60
N THR A 47 -53.48 19.04 5.16
CA THR A 47 -53.02 20.40 4.86
C THR A 47 -51.51 20.57 5.01
N VAL A 48 -50.91 19.93 6.02
CA VAL A 48 -49.45 19.82 6.21
C VAL A 48 -48.76 19.13 5.02
N GLY A 49 -49.27 17.98 4.58
CA GLY A 49 -48.73 17.24 3.44
C GLY A 49 -48.81 18.04 2.13
N ARG A 50 -49.90 18.79 1.92
CA ARG A 50 -50.02 19.72 0.78
C ARG A 50 -49.08 20.91 0.88
N ARG A 51 -48.87 21.50 2.07
CA ARG A 51 -47.85 22.57 2.27
C ARG A 51 -46.44 22.07 1.93
N LEU A 52 -46.07 20.87 2.40
CA LEU A 52 -44.76 20.26 2.11
C LEU A 52 -44.61 19.91 0.62
N LEU A 53 -45.64 19.37 -0.03
CA LEU A 53 -45.61 19.06 -1.46
C LEU A 53 -45.51 20.33 -2.33
N ALA A 54 -46.22 21.40 -1.95
CA ALA A 54 -46.06 22.72 -2.58
C ALA A 54 -44.62 23.21 -2.45
N TRP A 55 -44.05 23.19 -1.24
CA TRP A 55 -42.66 23.60 -0.96
C TRP A 55 -41.65 22.80 -1.80
N SER A 56 -41.77 21.46 -1.86
CA SER A 56 -40.89 20.62 -2.68
C SER A 56 -41.00 20.92 -4.18
N LEU A 57 -42.20 21.23 -4.71
CA LEU A 57 -42.38 21.61 -6.11
C LEU A 57 -41.80 22.99 -6.43
N GLU A 58 -41.98 23.97 -5.54
CA GLU A 58 -41.39 25.32 -5.69
C GLU A 58 -39.86 25.24 -5.76
N ILE A 59 -39.29 24.40 -4.90
CA ILE A 59 -37.85 24.12 -4.85
C ILE A 59 -37.39 23.37 -6.09
N ALA A 60 -38.11 22.33 -6.53
CA ALA A 60 -37.76 21.54 -7.72
C ALA A 60 -37.72 22.40 -8.99
N VAL A 61 -38.66 23.33 -9.16
CA VAL A 61 -38.69 24.27 -10.29
C VAL A 61 -37.49 25.20 -10.28
N LEU A 62 -37.13 25.77 -9.13
CA LEU A 62 -35.98 26.67 -9.01
C LEU A 62 -34.65 25.92 -9.22
N ALA A 63 -34.47 24.75 -8.58
CA ALA A 63 -33.28 23.93 -8.77
C ALA A 63 -33.13 23.43 -10.23
N GLY A 64 -34.21 22.94 -10.84
CA GLY A 64 -34.21 22.51 -12.24
C GLY A 64 -33.85 23.62 -13.22
N SER A 65 -34.20 24.88 -12.91
CA SER A 65 -33.84 26.05 -13.71
C SER A 65 -32.35 26.39 -13.73
N VAL A 66 -31.58 25.89 -12.76
CA VAL A 66 -30.11 25.97 -12.73
C VAL A 66 -29.50 24.72 -13.35
N VAL A 67 -29.88 23.53 -12.85
CA VAL A 67 -29.26 22.24 -13.24
C VAL A 67 -29.47 21.94 -14.73
N GLY A 68 -30.69 22.10 -15.24
CA GLY A 68 -31.03 21.75 -16.61
C GLY A 68 -30.17 22.50 -17.65
N PRO A 69 -30.19 23.85 -17.66
CA PRO A 69 -29.35 24.63 -18.57
C PRO A 69 -27.85 24.43 -18.31
N PHE A 70 -27.40 24.33 -17.06
CA PHE A 70 -25.99 24.10 -16.76
C PHE A 70 -25.47 22.78 -17.35
N TYR A 71 -26.18 21.67 -17.10
CA TYR A 71 -25.82 20.34 -17.57
C TYR A 71 -25.89 20.23 -19.10
N LEU A 72 -26.90 20.83 -19.73
CA LEU A 72 -26.97 20.94 -21.20
C LEU A 72 -25.74 21.65 -21.76
N GLY A 73 -25.31 22.77 -21.15
CA GLY A 73 -24.08 23.47 -21.52
C GLY A 73 -22.83 22.59 -21.35
N GLN A 74 -22.74 21.81 -20.26
CA GLN A 74 -21.62 20.89 -20.02
C GLN A 74 -21.53 19.78 -21.08
N VAL A 75 -22.66 19.15 -21.44
CA VAL A 75 -22.72 18.11 -22.49
C VAL A 75 -22.36 18.68 -23.86
N VAL A 76 -22.80 19.90 -24.19
CA VAL A 76 -22.42 20.59 -25.42
C VAL A 76 -20.91 20.90 -25.44
N ASN A 77 -20.36 21.36 -24.32
CA ASN A 77 -18.93 21.67 -24.20
C ASN A 77 -18.05 20.43 -24.40
N GLN A 78 -18.39 19.31 -23.75
CA GLN A 78 -17.65 18.05 -23.89
C GLN A 78 -17.66 17.52 -25.33
N ARG A 79 -18.80 17.60 -26.03
CA ARG A 79 -18.90 17.20 -27.45
C ARG A 79 -18.05 18.09 -28.36
N ALA A 80 -18.03 19.41 -28.11
CA ALA A 80 -17.20 20.34 -28.88
C ALA A 80 -15.70 20.12 -28.65
N GLN A 81 -15.29 19.74 -27.44
CA GLN A 81 -13.90 19.38 -27.12
C GLN A 81 -13.45 18.09 -27.82
N GLN A 82 -14.36 17.16 -28.10
CA GLN A 82 -14.06 15.91 -28.81
C GLN A 82 -13.94 16.06 -30.34
N GLN A 83 -14.41 17.18 -30.92
CA GLN A 83 -14.31 17.47 -32.36
C GLN A 83 -13.88 18.94 -32.58
N PRO A 84 -12.59 19.26 -32.36
CA PRO A 84 -12.09 20.63 -32.40
C PRO A 84 -12.11 21.22 -33.82
N THR A 85 -13.19 21.93 -34.16
CA THR A 85 -13.26 22.79 -35.35
C THR A 85 -12.98 24.24 -34.94
N ALA A 86 -11.89 24.81 -35.45
CA ALA A 86 -11.31 26.08 -34.98
C ALA A 86 -12.22 27.32 -35.12
N ALA A 87 -13.35 27.23 -35.84
CA ALA A 87 -14.27 28.33 -36.11
C ALA A 87 -15.46 28.43 -35.12
N SER A 88 -15.43 27.74 -33.98
CA SER A 88 -16.63 27.49 -33.14
C SER A 88 -16.56 27.91 -31.67
N GLN A 89 -15.47 28.54 -31.21
CA GLN A 89 -15.33 29.00 -29.83
C GLN A 89 -15.54 30.52 -29.69
N THR A 90 -16.09 30.94 -28.55
CA THR A 90 -16.42 32.33 -28.21
C THR A 90 -15.98 32.65 -26.80
N GLU A 91 -15.68 33.92 -26.49
CA GLU A 91 -15.39 34.31 -25.10
C GLU A 91 -16.60 34.09 -24.19
N LEU A 92 -16.35 33.57 -22.99
CA LEU A 92 -17.33 33.40 -21.94
C LEU A 92 -17.98 34.75 -21.61
N ALA A 93 -19.31 34.82 -21.53
CA ALA A 93 -20.02 36.09 -21.33
C ALA A 93 -19.61 36.79 -20.03
N ALA A 94 -19.48 38.12 -20.05
CA ALA A 94 -19.00 38.90 -18.90
C ALA A 94 -19.71 38.62 -17.55
N PRO A 95 -21.04 38.36 -17.48
CA PRO A 95 -21.68 37.97 -16.22
C PRO A 95 -21.20 36.61 -15.68
N LEU A 96 -20.93 35.65 -16.58
CA LEU A 96 -20.35 34.35 -16.21
C LEU A 96 -18.90 34.51 -15.74
N GLN A 97 -18.08 35.31 -16.44
CA GLN A 97 -16.72 35.63 -15.99
C GLN A 97 -16.72 36.26 -14.58
N ALA A 98 -17.63 37.19 -14.31
CA ALA A 98 -17.74 37.84 -12.99
C ALA A 98 -18.09 36.83 -11.89
N VAL A 99 -19.07 35.94 -12.11
CA VAL A 99 -19.42 34.87 -11.16
C VAL A 99 -18.26 33.89 -10.97
N GLN A 100 -17.61 33.49 -12.06
CA GLN A 100 -16.47 32.57 -12.08
C GLN A 100 -15.27 33.13 -11.29
N GLN A 101 -14.94 34.42 -11.46
CA GLN A 101 -13.89 35.10 -10.72
C GLN A 101 -14.20 35.25 -9.22
N GLN A 102 -15.45 35.53 -8.84
CA GLN A 102 -15.83 35.61 -7.42
C GLN A 102 -15.84 34.23 -6.75
N GLY A 103 -16.31 33.19 -7.46
CA GLY A 103 -16.22 31.80 -7.00
C GLY A 103 -14.77 31.35 -6.83
N ALA A 104 -13.88 31.69 -7.78
CA ALA A 104 -12.45 31.40 -7.67
C ALA A 104 -11.82 32.09 -6.45
N LYS A 105 -12.08 33.38 -6.23
CA LYS A 105 -11.60 34.12 -5.03
C LYS A 105 -12.10 33.49 -3.73
N ALA A 106 -13.37 33.07 -3.67
CA ALA A 106 -13.95 32.44 -2.50
C ALA A 106 -13.42 31.02 -2.21
N LEU A 107 -12.77 30.38 -3.19
CA LEU A 107 -12.19 29.04 -3.09
C LEU A 107 -10.65 29.03 -3.16
N GLY A 108 -9.99 30.21 -3.17
CA GLY A 108 -8.53 30.33 -3.27
C GLY A 108 -7.94 29.94 -4.64
N LEU A 109 -8.76 29.81 -5.68
CA LEU A 109 -8.33 29.33 -7.00
C LEU A 109 -7.73 30.45 -7.85
N SER A 110 -6.68 30.13 -8.60
CA SER A 110 -5.97 31.11 -9.43
C SER A 110 -6.84 31.61 -10.60
N PRO A 111 -6.80 32.91 -10.97
CA PRO A 111 -7.52 33.40 -12.15
C PRO A 111 -7.05 32.80 -13.49
N ARG A 112 -5.85 32.21 -13.54
CA ARG A 112 -5.27 31.61 -14.75
C ARG A 112 -5.83 30.21 -15.07
N SER A 113 -6.45 29.53 -14.10
CA SER A 113 -7.00 28.17 -14.27
C SER A 113 -8.48 28.16 -14.68
N LEU A 114 -9.01 29.29 -15.16
CA LEU A 114 -10.43 29.47 -15.51
C LEU A 114 -10.61 29.42 -17.04
N PRO A 115 -11.52 28.57 -17.58
CA PRO A 115 -11.76 28.53 -19.02
C PRO A 115 -12.44 29.83 -19.48
N THR A 116 -11.76 30.56 -20.37
CA THR A 116 -12.18 31.85 -20.94
C THR A 116 -12.92 31.70 -22.27
N GLN A 117 -12.73 30.60 -22.99
CA GLN A 117 -13.36 30.32 -24.29
C GLN A 117 -14.24 29.07 -24.21
N VAL A 118 -15.46 29.17 -24.76
CA VAL A 118 -16.46 28.10 -24.80
C VAL A 118 -17.32 28.20 -26.08
N PRO A 119 -17.96 27.11 -26.54
CA PRO A 119 -18.93 27.17 -27.63
C PRO A 119 -20.08 28.14 -27.34
N PRO A 120 -20.66 28.82 -28.35
CA PRO A 120 -21.72 29.82 -28.14
C PRO A 120 -22.98 29.22 -27.51
N LEU A 121 -23.30 27.95 -27.81
CA LEU A 121 -24.39 27.22 -27.18
C LEU A 121 -24.13 26.94 -25.69
N THR A 122 -22.90 26.62 -25.30
CA THR A 122 -22.48 26.50 -23.89
C THR A 122 -22.65 27.82 -23.17
N ASN A 123 -22.20 28.92 -23.80
CA ASN A 123 -22.30 30.28 -23.28
C ASN A 123 -23.75 30.70 -23.03
N LEU A 124 -24.66 30.40 -23.97
CA LEU A 124 -26.10 30.61 -23.85
C LEU A 124 -26.72 29.76 -22.73
N CYS A 125 -26.38 28.46 -22.68
CA CYS A 125 -26.91 27.53 -21.67
C CYS A 125 -26.49 27.91 -20.24
N TRP A 126 -25.23 28.30 -20.03
CA TRP A 126 -24.75 28.78 -18.73
C TRP A 126 -25.30 30.17 -18.38
N SER A 127 -25.48 31.06 -19.36
CA SER A 127 -26.13 32.36 -19.12
C SER A 127 -27.60 32.18 -18.71
N ALA A 128 -28.30 31.20 -19.28
CA ALA A 128 -29.63 30.81 -18.87
C ALA A 128 -29.66 30.24 -17.44
N ALA A 129 -28.65 29.44 -17.04
CA ALA A 129 -28.53 28.93 -15.67
C ALA A 129 -28.38 30.04 -14.60
N LEU A 130 -27.81 31.20 -14.97
CA LEU A 130 -27.78 32.39 -14.10
C LEU A 130 -29.10 33.19 -14.13
N GLY A 131 -29.65 33.46 -15.32
CA GLY A 131 -30.80 34.37 -15.48
C GLY A 131 -32.16 33.76 -15.13
N LEU A 132 -32.38 32.50 -15.50
CA LEU A 132 -33.67 31.82 -15.34
C LEU A 132 -34.14 31.67 -13.87
N PRO A 133 -33.30 31.28 -12.88
CA PRO A 133 -33.73 31.22 -11.47
C PRO A 133 -34.15 32.59 -10.94
N VAL A 134 -33.48 33.68 -11.35
CA VAL A 134 -33.81 35.05 -10.90
C VAL A 134 -35.17 35.47 -11.45
N LEU A 135 -35.44 35.21 -12.74
CA LEU A 135 -36.74 35.49 -13.37
C LEU A 135 -37.87 34.67 -12.74
N LEU A 136 -37.64 33.38 -12.46
CA LEU A 136 -38.61 32.52 -11.79
C LEU A 136 -38.88 32.95 -10.34
N ALA A 137 -37.85 33.35 -9.59
CA ALA A 137 -38.00 33.86 -8.23
C ALA A 137 -38.76 35.20 -8.20
N ALA A 138 -38.47 36.12 -9.12
CA ALA A 138 -39.20 37.38 -9.25
C ALA A 138 -40.68 37.15 -9.61
N GLY A 139 -40.95 36.27 -10.58
CA GLY A 139 -42.30 35.84 -10.94
C GLY A 139 -43.05 35.16 -9.78
N HIS A 140 -42.34 34.36 -8.98
CA HIS A 140 -42.89 33.73 -7.78
C HIS A 140 -43.33 34.77 -6.73
N ILE A 141 -42.46 35.71 -6.38
CA ILE A 141 -42.74 36.76 -5.39
C ILE A 141 -43.89 37.65 -5.88
N TYR A 142 -43.93 37.99 -7.17
CA TYR A 142 -45.04 38.72 -7.77
C TYR A 142 -46.38 37.98 -7.67
N MET A 143 -46.40 36.68 -8.00
CA MET A 143 -47.61 35.85 -7.91
C MET A 143 -48.12 35.71 -6.47
N VAL A 144 -47.23 35.45 -5.50
CA VAL A 144 -47.58 35.38 -4.07
C VAL A 144 -48.04 36.74 -3.56
N GLY A 145 -47.36 37.83 -3.93
CA GLY A 145 -47.74 39.19 -3.51
C GLY A 145 -49.10 39.65 -4.05
N ARG A 146 -49.42 39.33 -5.31
CA ARG A 146 -50.68 39.76 -5.95
C ARG A 146 -51.87 38.85 -5.67
N SER A 147 -51.68 37.54 -5.65
CA SER A 147 -52.77 36.54 -5.58
C SER A 147 -52.74 35.64 -4.33
N GLY A 148 -51.82 35.90 -3.40
CA GLY A 148 -51.57 35.06 -2.24
C GLY A 148 -50.93 33.70 -2.56
N SER A 149 -50.75 33.34 -3.84
CA SER A 149 -50.52 31.94 -4.20
C SER A 149 -49.55 31.78 -5.38
N SER A 150 -48.58 30.88 -5.21
CA SER A 150 -47.66 30.44 -6.26
C SER A 150 -48.34 29.39 -7.17
N TRP A 151 -47.72 29.04 -8.29
CA TRP A 151 -48.27 28.00 -9.18
C TRP A 151 -48.48 26.63 -8.46
N PRO A 152 -47.51 26.09 -7.68
CA PRO A 152 -47.76 24.88 -6.88
C PRO A 152 -48.79 25.07 -5.75
N LYS A 153 -48.77 26.21 -5.05
CA LYS A 153 -49.75 26.49 -3.97
C LYS A 153 -51.19 26.51 -4.52
N ARG A 154 -51.42 27.16 -5.68
CA ARG A 154 -52.73 27.17 -6.38
C ARG A 154 -53.20 25.77 -6.77
N TRP A 155 -52.31 24.96 -7.37
CA TRP A 155 -52.65 23.59 -7.78
C TRP A 155 -53.13 22.71 -6.59
N LEU A 156 -52.64 23.01 -5.39
CA LEU A 156 -52.93 22.27 -4.15
C LEU A 156 -54.01 22.93 -3.27
N GLY A 157 -54.62 24.04 -3.71
CA GLY A 157 -55.67 24.78 -2.99
C GLY A 157 -55.17 25.56 -1.76
N LEU A 158 -53.94 26.05 -1.80
CA LEU A 158 -53.30 26.78 -0.71
C LEU A 158 -53.14 28.26 -1.06
N GLN A 159 -53.53 29.14 -0.14
CA GLN A 159 -53.40 30.59 -0.27
C GLN A 159 -52.67 31.18 0.94
N VAL A 160 -51.74 32.09 0.68
CA VAL A 160 -51.08 32.94 1.69
C VAL A 160 -51.89 34.22 1.85
N LEU A 161 -52.32 34.51 3.07
CA LEU A 161 -52.97 35.77 3.42
C LEU A 161 -52.21 36.49 4.54
N THR A 162 -52.46 37.79 4.68
CA THR A 162 -52.04 38.58 5.83
C THR A 162 -52.88 38.25 7.08
N LEU A 163 -52.48 38.77 8.24
CA LEU A 163 -53.30 38.67 9.45
C LEU A 163 -54.62 39.48 9.36
N GLU A 164 -54.75 40.39 8.39
CA GLU A 164 -56.00 41.09 8.05
C GLU A 164 -56.84 40.34 6.99
N GLY A 165 -56.42 39.14 6.55
CA GLY A 165 -57.15 38.31 5.58
C GLY A 165 -57.00 38.72 4.11
N GLN A 166 -56.03 39.58 3.77
CA GLN A 166 -55.83 40.09 2.40
C GLN A 166 -54.63 39.43 1.71
N SER A 167 -54.47 39.63 0.39
CA SER A 167 -53.23 39.27 -0.32
C SER A 167 -52.01 39.97 0.32
N PRO A 168 -50.83 39.32 0.42
CA PRO A 168 -49.67 39.87 1.12
C PRO A 168 -49.16 41.23 0.61
N GLY A 169 -49.35 41.52 -0.68
CA GLY A 169 -48.63 42.61 -1.35
C GLY A 169 -47.16 42.24 -1.60
N ILE A 170 -46.52 42.95 -2.52
CA ILE A 170 -45.15 42.62 -2.98
C ILE A 170 -44.13 42.72 -1.83
N GLY A 171 -44.26 43.70 -0.94
CA GLY A 171 -43.35 43.90 0.21
C GLY A 171 -43.36 42.74 1.21
N ARG A 172 -44.53 42.35 1.75
CA ARG A 172 -44.62 41.22 2.68
C ARG A 172 -44.27 39.90 1.98
N ALA A 173 -44.59 39.72 0.69
CA ALA A 173 -44.18 38.55 -0.09
C ALA A 173 -42.66 38.46 -0.32
N PHE A 174 -41.98 39.58 -0.52
CA PHE A 174 -40.52 39.63 -0.62
C PHE A 174 -39.86 39.26 0.72
N ILE A 175 -40.32 39.86 1.84
CA ILE A 175 -39.82 39.51 3.18
C ILE A 175 -40.04 38.01 3.48
N ARG A 176 -41.23 37.49 3.15
CA ARG A 176 -41.58 36.07 3.30
C ARG A 176 -40.62 35.15 2.58
N GLU A 177 -40.57 35.26 1.24
CA GLU A 177 -39.88 34.28 0.41
C GLU A 177 -38.37 34.58 0.34
N ALA A 178 -37.95 35.82 0.08
CA ALA A 178 -36.53 36.15 -0.09
C ALA A 178 -35.75 36.19 1.24
N VAL A 179 -36.28 36.83 2.29
CA VAL A 179 -35.56 36.97 3.57
C VAL A 179 -35.82 35.78 4.50
N GLY A 180 -37.10 35.44 4.74
CA GLY A 180 -37.48 34.39 5.68
C GLY A 180 -37.10 32.99 5.20
N LYS A 181 -37.66 32.57 4.07
CA LYS A 181 -37.55 31.20 3.55
C LYS A 181 -36.20 30.86 2.93
N TRP A 182 -35.59 31.79 2.17
CA TRP A 182 -34.32 31.55 1.48
C TRP A 182 -33.11 32.19 2.18
N GLY A 183 -33.17 33.49 2.47
CA GLY A 183 -32.03 34.25 3.01
C GLY A 183 -31.56 33.75 4.37
N SER A 184 -32.46 33.65 5.36
CA SER A 184 -32.07 33.33 6.73
C SER A 184 -31.49 31.91 6.92
N PRO A 185 -32.03 30.82 6.31
CA PRO A 185 -31.46 29.48 6.50
C PRO A 185 -30.13 29.32 5.77
N LEU A 186 -29.98 29.92 4.58
CA LEU A 186 -28.72 29.88 3.82
C LEU A 186 -27.62 30.72 4.48
N ALA A 187 -27.95 31.88 5.06
CA ALA A 187 -27.00 32.68 5.83
C ALA A 187 -26.50 31.93 7.08
N ILE A 188 -27.38 31.21 7.78
CA ILE A 188 -27.00 30.35 8.92
C ILE A 188 -26.11 29.19 8.45
N ALA A 189 -26.48 28.50 7.37
CA ALA A 189 -25.67 27.42 6.81
C ALA A 189 -24.27 27.88 6.38
N TYR A 190 -24.16 29.06 5.75
CA TYR A 190 -22.89 29.67 5.38
C TYR A 190 -22.05 30.06 6.60
N ALA A 191 -22.65 30.69 7.61
CA ALA A 191 -21.95 31.05 8.85
C ALA A 191 -21.43 29.80 9.59
N VAL A 192 -22.22 28.73 9.68
CA VAL A 192 -21.78 27.45 10.27
C VAL A 192 -20.64 26.84 9.44
N TRP A 193 -20.75 26.81 8.11
CA TRP A 193 -19.70 26.26 7.24
C TRP A 193 -18.36 27.01 7.39
N HIS A 194 -18.41 28.34 7.45
CA HIS A 194 -17.21 29.19 7.56
C HIS A 194 -16.59 29.12 8.96
N LEU A 195 -17.39 29.12 10.03
CA LEU A 195 -16.92 29.14 11.42
C LEU A 195 -16.55 27.77 12.00
N SER A 196 -17.03 26.66 11.40
CA SER A 196 -16.76 25.29 11.89
C SER A 196 -15.43 24.69 11.41
N GLY A 197 -14.64 25.42 10.61
CA GLY A 197 -13.46 24.88 9.94
C GLY A 197 -13.79 23.92 8.78
N ALA A 198 -15.07 23.77 8.40
CA ALA A 198 -15.49 22.99 7.24
C ALA A 198 -15.22 23.70 5.89
N PHE A 199 -14.77 24.95 5.91
CA PHE A 199 -14.23 25.65 4.75
C PHE A 199 -12.88 25.02 4.33
N PRO A 200 -12.63 24.73 3.03
CA PRO A 200 -13.43 25.07 1.84
C PRO A 200 -14.31 23.92 1.32
N VAL A 201 -14.64 22.90 2.13
CA VAL A 201 -15.33 21.68 1.68
C VAL A 201 -16.79 21.98 1.32
N VAL A 202 -17.03 22.30 0.04
CA VAL A 202 -18.33 22.79 -0.46
C VAL A 202 -19.46 21.78 -0.22
N GLY A 203 -19.19 20.47 -0.27
CA GLY A 203 -20.19 19.43 0.03
C GLY A 203 -20.82 19.57 1.42
N VAL A 204 -20.08 20.08 2.41
CA VAL A 204 -20.61 20.36 3.76
C VAL A 204 -21.54 21.57 3.73
N LEU A 205 -21.19 22.65 3.02
CA LEU A 205 -22.08 23.81 2.81
C LEU A 205 -23.40 23.39 2.14
N VAL A 206 -23.34 22.49 1.15
CA VAL A 206 -24.51 21.98 0.44
C VAL A 206 -25.40 21.14 1.38
N GLY A 207 -24.82 20.26 2.19
CA GLY A 207 -25.54 19.50 3.22
C GLY A 207 -26.19 20.39 4.28
N LEU A 208 -25.43 21.36 4.83
CA LEU A 208 -25.92 22.34 5.81
C LEU A 208 -27.06 23.19 5.24
N SER A 209 -26.96 23.61 3.97
CA SER A 209 -28.00 24.39 3.29
C SER A 209 -29.31 23.60 3.15
N GLY A 210 -29.23 22.33 2.74
CA GLY A 210 -30.38 21.44 2.67
C GLY A 210 -31.01 21.17 4.05
N ALA A 211 -30.19 20.96 5.07
CA ALA A 211 -30.63 20.77 6.45
C ALA A 211 -31.32 22.03 7.02
N ALA A 212 -30.77 23.23 6.79
CA ALA A 212 -31.33 24.49 7.26
C ALA A 212 -32.69 24.81 6.61
N LEU A 213 -32.80 24.61 5.28
CA LEU A 213 -34.07 24.79 4.56
C LEU A 213 -35.15 23.78 5.02
N LEU A 214 -34.77 22.53 5.30
CA LEU A 214 -35.68 21.55 5.90
C LEU A 214 -36.10 21.97 7.32
N ALA A 215 -35.16 22.39 8.17
CA ALA A 215 -35.45 22.82 9.53
C ALA A 215 -36.44 24.00 9.56
N GLU A 216 -36.26 25.01 8.69
CA GLU A 216 -37.20 26.12 8.49
C GLU A 216 -38.61 25.61 8.19
N SER A 217 -38.75 24.72 7.20
CA SER A 217 -40.04 24.19 6.75
C SER A 217 -40.79 23.40 7.84
N LEU A 218 -40.06 22.79 8.78
CA LEU A 218 -40.61 21.97 9.86
C LEU A 218 -41.06 22.79 11.09
N THR A 219 -40.61 24.05 11.23
CA THR A 219 -40.99 24.93 12.36
C THR A 219 -42.52 25.07 12.53
N GLY A 220 -43.26 25.10 11.43
CA GLY A 220 -44.72 25.23 11.42
C GLY A 220 -45.50 24.02 11.96
N LEU A 221 -44.84 22.94 12.33
CA LEU A 221 -45.46 21.73 12.91
C LEU A 221 -45.68 21.82 14.42
N GLY A 222 -44.73 22.42 15.16
CA GLY A 222 -44.70 22.40 16.63
C GLY A 222 -45.51 23.51 17.29
N ASN A 223 -45.46 24.73 16.76
CA ASN A 223 -46.04 25.90 17.41
C ASN A 223 -47.56 26.00 17.22
N ARG A 224 -48.29 26.44 18.25
CA ARG A 224 -49.53 27.21 18.05
C ARG A 224 -49.08 28.65 17.77
N PRO A 225 -49.43 29.30 16.63
CA PRO A 225 -50.57 29.03 15.75
C PRO A 225 -50.22 28.45 14.35
N ARG A 226 -49.36 27.42 14.25
CA ARG A 226 -49.01 26.68 13.01
C ARG A 226 -48.50 27.55 11.83
N ARG A 227 -47.76 28.61 12.18
CA ARG A 227 -46.96 29.45 11.27
C ARG A 227 -45.54 28.90 11.20
N ALA A 228 -44.96 28.81 10.00
CA ALA A 228 -43.53 28.60 9.82
C ALA A 228 -42.73 29.87 10.18
N TRP A 229 -41.40 29.77 10.28
CA TRP A 229 -40.51 30.92 10.50
C TRP A 229 -40.70 32.02 9.45
N HIS A 230 -40.82 31.65 8.17
CA HIS A 230 -41.12 32.60 7.09
C HIS A 230 -42.56 33.16 7.08
N ASP A 231 -43.55 32.44 7.66
CA ASP A 231 -44.90 33.00 7.90
C ASP A 231 -44.83 34.12 8.96
N TRP A 232 -44.11 33.85 10.06
CA TRP A 232 -43.96 34.75 11.21
C TRP A 232 -43.23 36.05 10.84
N LEU A 233 -42.06 35.94 10.20
CA LEU A 233 -41.25 37.11 9.76
C LEU A 233 -42.00 38.09 8.84
N ALA A 234 -42.99 37.61 8.08
CA ALA A 234 -43.73 38.42 7.12
C ALA A 234 -45.13 38.86 7.60
N GLY A 235 -45.57 38.45 8.79
CA GLY A 235 -46.94 38.71 9.27
C GLY A 235 -48.02 38.06 8.39
N THR A 236 -47.79 36.82 7.94
CA THR A 236 -48.66 36.09 7.01
C THR A 236 -49.00 34.69 7.52
N CYS A 237 -49.96 34.02 6.89
CA CYS A 237 -50.29 32.62 7.16
C CYS A 237 -50.81 31.91 5.91
N VAL A 238 -50.64 30.58 5.85
CA VAL A 238 -51.17 29.75 4.76
C VAL A 238 -52.50 29.11 5.14
N ILE A 239 -53.59 29.46 4.46
CA ILE A 239 -54.90 28.81 4.57
C ILE A 239 -55.11 27.77 3.46
N ASP A 240 -56.13 26.92 3.64
CA ASP A 240 -56.60 25.94 2.66
C ASP A 240 -57.95 26.40 2.12
N GLU A 241 -57.97 26.88 0.87
CA GLU A 241 -59.14 27.48 0.20
C GLU A 241 -60.35 26.55 0.25
N ARG A 242 -60.12 25.23 0.23
CA ARG A 242 -61.16 24.19 0.22
C ARG A 242 -61.87 23.99 1.56
N THR A 243 -61.37 24.58 2.64
CA THR A 243 -61.97 24.44 3.98
C THR A 243 -62.81 25.64 4.40
N GLY A 244 -62.78 26.76 3.67
CA GLY A 244 -63.63 27.94 3.90
C GLY A 244 -63.49 28.63 5.26
N ALA A 245 -62.54 28.20 6.10
CA ALA A 245 -62.45 28.61 7.49
C ALA A 245 -61.82 29.99 7.65
N MET A 246 -62.65 31.04 7.60
CA MET A 246 -62.32 32.34 8.19
C MET A 246 -62.22 32.19 9.71
N ILE A 247 -61.04 31.77 10.19
CA ILE A 247 -60.70 31.83 11.61
C ILE A 247 -60.62 33.31 11.99
N HIS A 248 -61.54 33.76 12.83
CA HIS A 248 -61.64 35.15 13.28
C HIS A 248 -60.38 35.54 14.06
N LEU A 249 -59.40 36.15 13.38
CA LEU A 249 -58.02 36.34 13.85
C LEU A 249 -57.92 37.20 15.13
N SER A 250 -58.97 37.94 15.47
CA SER A 250 -59.13 38.64 16.75
C SER A 250 -58.99 37.73 17.99
N THR A 251 -59.29 36.43 17.87
CA THR A 251 -59.20 35.48 19.00
C THR A 251 -57.80 34.91 19.24
N LEU A 252 -56.91 34.93 18.24
CA LEU A 252 -55.55 34.38 18.37
C LEU A 252 -54.57 35.38 19.00
N TRP A 253 -54.88 36.68 18.98
CA TRP A 253 -53.91 37.72 19.36
C TRP A 253 -53.81 37.98 20.87
N GLN A 254 -54.80 37.55 21.66
CA GLN A 254 -54.78 37.66 23.13
C GLN A 254 -53.74 36.75 23.82
N ALA A 255 -53.08 35.85 23.09
CA ALA A 255 -52.15 34.87 23.64
C ALA A 255 -50.65 35.12 23.32
N GLU A 256 -50.31 35.91 22.29
CA GLU A 256 -48.91 36.16 21.88
C GLU A 256 -48.30 37.42 22.53
N ALA A 257 -49.07 38.19 23.30
CA ALA A 257 -48.66 39.46 23.91
C ALA A 257 -47.80 39.32 25.19
N LYS A 258 -46.72 38.52 25.16
CA LYS A 258 -45.68 38.49 26.24
C LYS A 258 -44.37 37.77 25.87
N VAL A 259 -43.52 38.42 25.06
CA VAL A 259 -42.07 38.19 25.05
C VAL A 259 -41.34 39.54 25.03
N PRO A 260 -40.82 40.04 26.16
CA PRO A 260 -40.12 41.32 26.20
C PRO A 260 -38.63 41.17 25.84
N LEU A 261 -38.20 41.78 24.74
CA LEU A 261 -36.79 42.16 24.57
C LEU A 261 -36.51 43.36 25.49
N GLY A 262 -35.80 43.12 26.58
CA GLY A 262 -35.64 44.09 27.67
C GLY A 262 -34.67 45.23 27.38
N LEU A 263 -35.19 46.36 26.89
CA LEU A 263 -34.52 47.66 26.94
C LEU A 263 -35.48 48.73 27.48
N GLY A 264 -35.25 49.18 28.72
CA GLY A 264 -35.91 50.36 29.31
C GLY A 264 -37.31 50.13 29.91
N ARG A 265 -37.73 51.05 30.78
CA ARG A 265 -39.05 51.10 31.43
C ARG A 265 -39.74 52.44 31.14
N ALA A 266 -41.01 52.38 30.75
CA ALA A 266 -42.10 53.26 31.13
C ALA A 266 -43.39 52.42 30.94
N SER A 267 -44.05 51.91 31.99
CA SER A 267 -44.99 52.62 32.89
C SER A 267 -46.28 53.03 32.15
N ASP A 268 -47.52 52.67 32.55
CA ASP A 268 -47.98 52.07 33.82
C ASP A 268 -49.50 51.63 33.76
N TRP A 269 -50.04 50.99 34.81
CA TRP A 269 -51.47 50.58 35.06
C TRP A 269 -52.05 49.43 34.18
N LEU A 270 -52.55 48.27 34.69
CA LEU A 270 -53.68 47.94 35.61
C LEU A 270 -55.06 48.02 34.89
N GLN A 271 -56.00 47.04 34.91
CA GLN A 271 -56.18 45.70 35.54
C GLN A 271 -56.89 44.73 34.51
N THR A 272 -57.46 43.53 34.74
CA THR A 272 -57.97 42.75 35.91
C THR A 272 -57.96 41.21 35.59
N VAL A 273 -58.65 40.35 36.37
CA VAL A 273 -58.89 38.90 36.14
C VAL A 273 -60.41 38.61 36.20
N GLY A 274 -61.05 37.96 35.21
CA GLY A 274 -61.39 36.51 35.17
C GLY A 274 -62.82 36.25 35.71
N PRO A 275 -63.34 34.99 35.81
CA PRO A 275 -63.00 33.69 35.20
C PRO A 275 -64.05 33.32 34.09
N THR A 276 -64.23 32.12 33.50
CA THR A 276 -64.38 30.72 33.98
C THR A 276 -64.05 29.69 32.89
N ALA A 277 -63.84 28.42 33.28
CA ALA A 277 -63.37 27.34 32.39
C ALA A 277 -64.45 26.29 32.03
N VAL A 278 -64.24 25.60 30.90
CA VAL A 278 -64.72 24.23 30.63
C VAL A 278 -63.54 23.44 30.06
N VAL A 279 -63.46 22.14 30.38
CA VAL A 279 -62.23 21.34 30.37
C VAL A 279 -62.54 19.89 29.97
N ILE A 280 -61.61 19.25 29.23
CA ILE A 280 -61.54 17.77 28.97
C ILE A 280 -62.66 17.24 28.03
N ASN A 281 -62.50 16.14 27.27
CA ASN A 281 -61.52 15.05 27.35
C ASN A 281 -60.86 14.70 25.99
N PRO A 282 -59.55 14.41 25.92
CA PRO A 282 -58.96 13.65 24.82
C PRO A 282 -58.97 12.14 25.09
N ASP A 283 -59.30 11.33 24.07
CA ASP A 283 -58.63 10.03 23.84
C ASP A 283 -59.01 9.47 22.46
N GLY A 284 -58.11 8.72 21.81
CA GLY A 284 -58.45 8.03 20.53
C GLY A 284 -57.44 8.05 19.37
N ALA A 285 -56.15 8.30 19.61
CA ALA A 285 -55.15 8.29 18.52
C ALA A 285 -53.82 7.59 18.92
N ARG A 286 -53.86 6.29 19.23
CA ARG A 286 -52.65 5.47 19.39
C ARG A 286 -51.92 5.35 18.04
N TRP A 287 -50.77 6.00 17.89
CA TRP A 287 -49.92 5.87 16.71
C TRP A 287 -49.27 4.46 16.65
N ARG A 288 -49.92 3.53 15.94
CA ARG A 288 -49.24 2.36 15.36
C ARG A 288 -48.96 2.66 13.89
N GLY A 289 -47.69 2.56 13.50
CA GLY A 289 -47.26 2.94 12.16
C GLY A 289 -47.43 1.82 11.12
N LYS A 290 -47.92 2.22 9.93
CA LYS A 290 -47.37 1.86 8.61
C LYS A 290 -47.85 2.91 7.59
N ASP A 291 -47.26 2.87 6.40
CA ASP A 291 -47.72 3.58 5.18
C ASP A 291 -47.81 5.12 5.25
N LEU A 292 -46.67 5.76 5.50
CA LEU A 292 -46.44 7.18 5.19
C LEU A 292 -45.26 7.37 4.21
N THR A 293 -45.38 6.74 3.03
CA THR A 293 -44.30 6.64 2.02
C THR A 293 -44.17 7.87 1.14
N LEU A 294 -45.28 8.42 0.61
CA LEU A 294 -45.25 9.57 -0.31
C LEU A 294 -44.60 10.84 0.26
N PRO A 295 -44.85 11.28 1.52
CA PRO A 295 -44.23 12.49 2.06
C PRO A 295 -42.70 12.37 2.18
N LYS A 296 -42.19 11.17 2.49
CA LYS A 296 -40.74 10.90 2.52
C LYS A 296 -40.12 11.00 1.12
N LEU A 297 -40.84 10.54 0.09
CA LEU A 297 -40.48 10.70 -1.31
C LEU A 297 -40.43 12.18 -1.72
N GLY A 298 -41.43 12.99 -1.32
CA GLY A 298 -41.48 14.43 -1.59
C GLY A 298 -40.37 15.23 -0.89
N MET A 299 -40.02 14.89 0.36
CA MET A 299 -38.86 15.45 1.06
C MET A 299 -37.55 15.01 0.41
N GLY A 300 -37.40 13.71 0.11
CA GLY A 300 -36.21 13.14 -0.51
C GLY A 300 -35.91 13.74 -1.88
N LEU A 301 -36.92 13.90 -2.73
CA LEU A 301 -36.75 14.49 -4.07
C LEU A 301 -36.43 16.00 -4.00
N GLY A 302 -37.08 16.76 -3.11
CA GLY A 302 -36.77 18.18 -2.90
C GLY A 302 -35.37 18.42 -2.33
N LEU A 303 -34.94 17.54 -1.42
CA LEU A 303 -33.57 17.55 -0.88
C LEU A 303 -32.56 17.14 -1.96
N LEU A 304 -32.80 16.05 -2.71
CA LEU A 304 -31.93 15.63 -3.82
C LEU A 304 -31.81 16.70 -4.92
N LEU A 305 -32.85 17.50 -5.17
CA LEU A 305 -32.81 18.58 -6.14
C LEU A 305 -32.12 19.85 -5.60
N THR A 306 -32.20 20.16 -4.30
CA THR A 306 -31.40 21.27 -3.71
C THR A 306 -29.94 20.90 -3.56
N LEU A 307 -29.66 19.70 -3.04
CA LEU A 307 -28.32 19.11 -3.03
C LEU A 307 -27.78 19.06 -4.47
N GLY A 308 -28.57 18.59 -5.44
CA GLY A 308 -28.20 18.52 -6.86
C GLY A 308 -27.99 19.88 -7.54
N GLY A 309 -28.77 20.91 -7.17
CA GLY A 309 -28.61 22.28 -7.67
C GLY A 309 -27.29 22.91 -7.23
N LEU A 310 -27.01 22.84 -5.93
CA LEU A 310 -25.76 23.32 -5.38
C LEU A 310 -24.56 22.42 -5.78
N ALA A 311 -24.79 21.11 -5.91
CA ALA A 311 -23.80 20.16 -6.44
C ALA A 311 -23.57 20.29 -7.96
N GLY A 312 -24.45 20.96 -8.70
CA GLY A 312 -24.17 21.40 -10.07
C GLY A 312 -23.17 22.55 -10.10
N ILE A 313 -23.38 23.55 -9.23
CA ILE A 313 -22.48 24.70 -9.07
C ILE A 313 -21.10 24.25 -8.53
N SER A 314 -21.05 23.39 -7.52
CA SER A 314 -19.77 22.80 -7.07
C SER A 314 -19.26 21.71 -8.02
N GLY A 315 -20.12 21.11 -8.83
CA GLY A 315 -19.79 20.13 -9.87
C GLY A 315 -19.02 20.76 -11.03
N TYR A 316 -19.20 22.05 -11.30
CA TYR A 316 -18.29 22.81 -12.15
C TYR A 316 -16.86 22.81 -11.59
N PHE A 317 -16.71 23.05 -10.28
CA PHE A 317 -15.42 23.13 -9.59
C PHE A 317 -14.76 21.78 -9.27
N LEU A 318 -15.54 20.69 -9.14
CA LEU A 318 -15.06 19.36 -8.74
C LEU A 318 -15.14 18.29 -9.84
N LEU A 319 -16.08 18.41 -10.78
CA LEU A 319 -16.35 17.45 -11.86
C LEU A 319 -16.21 18.07 -13.26
N GLY A 320 -15.65 19.28 -13.34
CA GLY A 320 -15.23 19.94 -14.58
C GLY A 320 -14.01 19.30 -15.28
N ARG A 321 -13.50 18.15 -14.78
CA ARG A 321 -12.42 17.36 -15.40
C ARG A 321 -12.99 16.23 -16.27
N PRO A 322 -13.16 16.40 -17.59
CA PRO A 322 -13.10 15.26 -18.51
C PRO A 322 -11.67 14.72 -18.49
N ALA A 323 -11.50 13.42 -18.22
CA ALA A 323 -10.18 12.80 -18.21
C ALA A 323 -9.67 12.55 -19.64
N ILE A 324 -8.91 13.51 -20.19
CA ILE A 324 -7.91 13.37 -21.26
C ILE A 324 -6.94 14.56 -21.11
N SER A 325 -5.64 14.30 -21.28
CA SER A 325 -4.54 15.17 -20.84
C SER A 325 -4.14 16.26 -21.84
N THR A 326 -4.22 17.54 -21.43
CA THR A 326 -3.47 18.66 -22.03
C THR A 326 -3.13 19.82 -21.06
N THR A 327 -3.70 19.85 -19.85
CA THR A 327 -3.26 20.76 -18.79
C THR A 327 -2.42 19.99 -17.77
N PRO A 328 -1.23 20.49 -17.40
CA PRO A 328 -0.39 19.83 -16.40
C PRO A 328 -1.07 19.78 -15.04
N SER A 329 -0.76 18.75 -14.23
CA SER A 329 -1.18 18.72 -12.82
C SER A 329 -0.53 19.87 -12.03
N ALA A 330 -1.02 20.15 -10.82
CA ALA A 330 -0.36 21.12 -9.95
C ALA A 330 1.10 20.71 -9.67
N ASP A 331 1.33 19.40 -9.54
CA ASP A 331 2.63 18.77 -9.32
C ASP A 331 3.53 18.88 -10.56
N GLU A 332 2.98 18.76 -11.77
CA GLU A 332 3.71 18.92 -13.03
C GLU A 332 4.02 20.40 -13.35
N MET A 333 3.14 21.33 -12.95
CA MET A 333 3.45 22.76 -12.96
C MET A 333 4.58 23.07 -11.97
N LEU A 334 4.53 22.53 -10.76
CA LEU A 334 5.57 22.69 -9.74
C LEU A 334 6.89 22.03 -10.16
N TYR A 335 6.86 20.84 -10.78
CA TYR A 335 8.02 20.20 -11.41
C TYR A 335 8.64 21.11 -12.46
N THR A 336 7.85 21.64 -13.38
CA THR A 336 8.34 22.50 -14.47
C THR A 336 8.94 23.80 -13.93
N ASP A 337 8.32 24.40 -12.91
CA ASP A 337 8.78 25.63 -12.25
C ASP A 337 10.11 25.40 -11.49
N LEU A 338 10.20 24.33 -10.70
CA LEU A 338 11.42 23.92 -9.98
C LEU A 338 12.56 23.54 -10.93
N VAL A 339 12.27 22.81 -12.02
CA VAL A 339 13.27 22.49 -13.05
C VAL A 339 13.76 23.76 -13.75
N SER A 340 12.86 24.69 -14.10
CA SER A 340 13.27 25.97 -14.71
C SER A 340 14.12 26.82 -13.75
N THR A 341 13.82 26.75 -12.45
CA THR A 341 14.60 27.37 -11.38
C THR A 341 16.01 26.77 -11.29
N LEU A 342 16.14 25.43 -11.35
CA LEU A 342 17.45 24.76 -11.32
C LEU A 342 18.32 25.05 -12.56
N THR A 343 17.71 25.23 -13.74
CA THR A 343 18.44 25.56 -14.97
C THR A 343 18.91 27.01 -15.07
N ASN A 344 18.50 27.90 -14.17
CA ASN A 344 18.97 29.28 -14.15
C ASN A 344 20.44 29.35 -13.69
N PRO A 345 21.39 29.88 -14.49
CA PRO A 345 22.79 29.99 -14.09
C PRO A 345 23.01 30.99 -12.93
N GLU A 346 22.24 32.07 -12.86
CA GLU A 346 22.38 33.14 -11.85
C GLU A 346 21.77 32.79 -10.49
N LEU A 347 21.22 31.57 -10.32
CA LEU A 347 20.56 31.19 -9.07
C LEU A 347 21.56 31.02 -7.92
N ASP A 348 21.24 31.63 -6.78
CA ASP A 348 21.98 31.49 -5.52
C ASP A 348 21.98 30.04 -5.00
N ALA A 349 23.05 29.66 -4.30
CA ALA A 349 23.28 28.30 -3.81
C ALA A 349 22.22 27.82 -2.81
N GLU A 350 21.73 28.70 -1.92
CA GLU A 350 20.70 28.34 -0.95
C GLU A 350 19.32 28.18 -1.60
N ALA A 351 18.99 29.07 -2.56
CA ALA A 351 17.79 28.93 -3.39
C ALA A 351 17.83 27.64 -4.24
N ARG A 352 18.99 27.30 -4.81
CA ARG A 352 19.19 26.05 -5.58
C ARG A 352 18.99 24.83 -4.66
N ARG A 353 19.54 24.86 -3.43
CA ARG A 353 19.36 23.79 -2.42
C ARG A 353 17.89 23.59 -2.08
N ALA A 354 17.16 24.67 -1.83
CA ALA A 354 15.74 24.63 -1.54
C ALA A 354 14.93 23.99 -2.68
N ALA A 355 15.27 24.29 -3.94
CA ALA A 355 14.60 23.70 -5.10
C ALA A 355 14.81 22.19 -5.24
N VAL A 356 16.03 21.67 -4.97
CA VAL A 356 16.29 20.22 -4.95
C VAL A 356 15.54 19.51 -3.81
N LEU A 357 15.51 20.11 -2.61
CA LEU A 357 14.77 19.55 -1.47
C LEU A 357 13.25 19.58 -1.71
N ALA A 358 12.73 20.60 -2.39
CA ALA A 358 11.33 20.66 -2.82
C ALA A 358 10.99 19.57 -3.85
N LEU A 359 11.86 19.33 -4.84
CA LEU A 359 11.70 18.24 -5.80
C LEU A 359 11.65 16.87 -5.10
N GLY A 360 12.54 16.60 -4.14
CA GLY A 360 12.59 15.31 -3.43
C GLY A 360 11.28 14.89 -2.75
N ASN A 361 10.44 15.85 -2.37
CA ASN A 361 9.13 15.63 -1.75
C ASN A 361 7.97 15.54 -2.78
N LEU A 362 8.24 15.70 -4.08
CA LEU A 362 7.22 15.71 -5.12
C LEU A 362 6.82 14.27 -5.54
N PRO A 363 5.52 13.94 -5.65
CA PRO A 363 5.05 12.63 -6.06
C PRO A 363 5.05 12.47 -7.59
N ASP A 364 6.21 12.67 -8.24
CA ASP A 364 6.41 12.55 -9.69
C ASP A 364 7.61 11.64 -9.99
N ASP A 365 7.41 10.62 -10.83
CA ASP A 365 8.42 9.62 -11.14
C ASP A 365 9.58 10.13 -12.01
N ARG A 366 9.42 11.31 -12.64
CA ARG A 366 10.48 11.99 -13.39
C ARG A 366 11.52 12.63 -12.48
N VAL A 367 11.18 12.87 -11.20
CA VAL A 367 12.11 13.46 -10.23
C VAL A 367 13.27 12.52 -9.90
N THR A 368 12.99 11.24 -9.66
CA THR A 368 14.05 10.27 -9.32
C THR A 368 15.19 10.24 -10.34
N PRO A 369 14.96 10.05 -11.66
CA PRO A 369 16.05 10.08 -12.65
C PRO A 369 16.71 11.46 -12.75
N LEU A 370 15.94 12.56 -12.70
CA LEU A 370 16.51 13.91 -12.73
C LEU A 370 17.51 14.16 -11.58
N LEU A 371 17.16 13.79 -10.34
CA LEU A 371 18.05 13.94 -9.18
C LEU A 371 19.31 13.06 -9.30
N VAL A 372 19.18 11.86 -9.89
CA VAL A 372 20.32 10.96 -10.17
C VAL A 372 21.21 11.51 -11.29
N ASP A 373 20.64 12.05 -12.36
CA ASP A 373 21.37 12.70 -13.45
C ASP A 373 22.12 13.95 -12.97
N LEU A 374 21.58 14.70 -12.00
CA LEU A 374 22.25 15.83 -11.36
C LEU A 374 23.46 15.40 -10.51
N ILE A 375 23.44 14.22 -9.89
CA ILE A 375 24.62 13.62 -9.23
C ILE A 375 25.68 13.25 -10.27
N ALA A 376 25.27 12.71 -11.41
CA ALA A 376 26.18 12.35 -12.50
C ALA A 376 26.90 13.58 -13.11
N GLN A 377 26.34 14.78 -12.96
CA GLN A 377 26.85 16.02 -13.56
C GLN A 377 27.67 16.89 -12.59
N THR A 378 27.43 16.80 -11.27
CA THR A 378 28.05 17.69 -10.27
C THR A 378 29.32 17.12 -9.62
N ASN A 379 30.11 18.03 -9.02
CA ASN A 379 31.24 17.75 -8.13
C ASN A 379 31.18 18.57 -6.81
N ASP A 380 30.14 19.39 -6.58
CA ASP A 380 30.04 20.28 -5.42
C ASP A 380 29.55 19.52 -4.17
N PRO A 381 30.30 19.48 -3.05
CA PRO A 381 29.89 18.82 -1.82
C PRO A 381 28.56 19.32 -1.22
N LEU A 382 28.26 20.62 -1.30
CA LEU A 382 27.00 21.19 -0.80
C LEU A 382 25.81 20.75 -1.68
N TRP A 383 26.06 20.62 -2.99
CA TRP A 383 25.07 20.13 -3.94
C TRP A 383 24.79 18.64 -3.77
N LEU A 384 25.83 17.85 -3.52
CA LEU A 384 25.72 16.40 -3.27
C LEU A 384 24.97 16.08 -1.98
N ASP A 385 25.12 16.88 -0.91
CA ASP A 385 24.32 16.73 0.32
C ASP A 385 22.83 17.01 0.08
N ALA A 386 22.51 18.06 -0.69
CA ALA A 386 21.12 18.38 -1.05
C ALA A 386 20.47 17.27 -1.92
N LEU A 387 21.18 16.78 -2.94
CA LEU A 387 20.72 15.69 -3.81
C LEU A 387 20.56 14.37 -3.04
N GLN A 388 21.48 14.08 -2.11
CA GLN A 388 21.36 12.94 -1.20
C GLN A 388 20.13 13.04 -0.30
N GLN A 389 19.84 14.21 0.28
CA GLN A 389 18.66 14.43 1.11
C GLN A 389 17.36 14.28 0.29
N ALA A 390 17.32 14.83 -0.92
CA ALA A 390 16.17 14.71 -1.82
C ALA A 390 15.91 13.27 -2.30
N LEU A 391 16.94 12.47 -2.56
CA LEU A 391 16.79 11.05 -2.93
C LEU A 391 16.48 10.15 -1.74
N VAL A 392 16.97 10.47 -0.54
CA VAL A 392 16.57 9.78 0.70
C VAL A 392 15.07 10.00 0.98
N ALA A 393 14.53 11.19 0.71
CA ALA A 393 13.09 11.46 0.82
C ALA A 393 12.21 10.67 -0.18
N ARG A 394 12.79 10.16 -1.28
CA ARG A 394 12.10 9.30 -2.26
C ARG A 394 12.09 7.80 -1.87
N GLY A 395 12.83 7.40 -0.84
CA GLY A 395 12.89 6.02 -0.35
C GLY A 395 13.28 4.99 -1.43
N ALA A 396 12.78 3.76 -1.30
CA ALA A 396 13.07 2.62 -2.18
C ALA A 396 12.84 2.89 -3.68
N ALA A 397 11.97 3.85 -4.04
CA ALA A 397 11.75 4.26 -5.43
C ALA A 397 13.02 4.87 -6.09
N ALA A 398 14.06 5.20 -5.31
CA ALA A 398 15.35 5.65 -5.83
C ALA A 398 16.25 4.52 -6.36
N PHE A 399 16.13 3.29 -5.86
CA PHE A 399 17.09 2.21 -6.14
C PHE A 399 17.25 1.88 -7.65
N PRO A 400 16.20 1.77 -8.49
CA PRO A 400 16.36 1.44 -9.91
C PRO A 400 17.06 2.51 -10.76
N ALA A 401 17.13 3.75 -10.27
CA ALA A 401 17.93 4.82 -10.89
C ALA A 401 19.37 4.83 -10.35
N LEU A 402 19.54 4.76 -9.02
CA LEU A 402 20.84 4.69 -8.36
C LEU A 402 21.68 3.49 -8.84
N ARG A 403 21.05 2.34 -9.06
CA ARG A 403 21.68 1.14 -9.62
C ARG A 403 22.23 1.35 -11.03
N ARG A 404 21.47 1.98 -11.91
CA ARG A 404 21.91 2.28 -13.28
C ARG A 404 23.08 3.27 -13.28
N LEU A 405 23.03 4.30 -12.43
CA LEU A 405 24.15 5.23 -12.28
C LEU A 405 25.40 4.55 -11.68
N ASN A 406 25.24 3.72 -10.65
CA ASN A 406 26.34 2.95 -10.06
C ASN A 406 27.02 2.04 -11.09
N GLN A 407 26.24 1.29 -11.87
CA GLN A 407 26.75 0.43 -12.96
C GLN A 407 27.45 1.23 -14.06
N GLY A 408 26.90 2.39 -14.46
CA GLY A 408 27.54 3.29 -15.43
C GLY A 408 28.88 3.81 -14.94
N LEU A 409 28.92 4.41 -13.73
CA LEU A 409 30.15 4.93 -13.13
C LEU A 409 31.21 3.83 -12.90
N ALA A 410 30.80 2.59 -12.59
CA ALA A 410 31.72 1.46 -12.47
C ALA A 410 32.31 1.04 -13.83
N ALA A 411 31.51 1.08 -14.91
CA ALA A 411 31.99 0.81 -16.28
C ALA A 411 32.93 1.92 -16.77
N ASP A 412 32.58 3.19 -16.57
CA ASP A 412 33.43 4.35 -16.87
C ASP A 412 34.77 4.23 -16.13
N LEU A 413 34.75 3.87 -14.84
CA LEU A 413 35.94 3.70 -14.01
C LEU A 413 36.87 2.57 -14.48
N ALA A 414 36.32 1.53 -15.12
CA ALA A 414 37.09 0.44 -15.71
C ALA A 414 37.74 0.83 -17.06
N MET A 415 37.14 1.79 -17.80
CA MET A 415 37.65 2.26 -19.09
C MET A 415 38.57 3.50 -18.98
N GLN A 416 38.53 4.25 -17.88
CA GLN A 416 39.15 5.57 -17.81
C GLN A 416 40.62 5.57 -17.35
N SER A 417 41.51 5.86 -18.30
CA SER A 417 42.97 5.93 -18.11
C SER A 417 43.50 7.25 -17.52
N ASP A 418 42.74 8.35 -17.57
CA ASP A 418 43.16 9.64 -17.00
C ASP A 418 42.99 9.68 -15.47
N PRO A 419 44.06 9.87 -14.67
CA PRO A 419 43.98 9.95 -13.22
C PRO A 419 43.07 11.08 -12.68
N ALA A 420 42.90 12.19 -13.41
CA ALA A 420 42.08 13.31 -12.95
C ALA A 420 40.58 13.00 -13.08
N MET A 421 40.15 12.51 -14.25
CA MET A 421 38.79 12.04 -14.45
C MET A 421 38.49 10.77 -13.62
N ARG A 422 39.43 9.82 -13.49
CA ARG A 422 39.30 8.63 -12.64
C ARG A 422 38.90 8.98 -11.20
N ARG A 423 39.59 9.93 -10.58
CA ARG A 423 39.26 10.46 -9.24
C ARG A 423 37.85 11.06 -9.16
N THR A 424 37.42 11.75 -10.21
CA THR A 424 36.09 12.35 -10.29
C THR A 424 35.00 11.27 -10.32
N THR A 425 35.17 10.24 -11.15
CA THR A 425 34.26 9.08 -11.22
C THR A 425 34.20 8.34 -9.88
N ILE A 426 35.33 8.18 -9.19
CA ILE A 426 35.39 7.57 -7.84
C ILE A 426 34.56 8.38 -6.82
N ILE A 427 34.72 9.69 -6.75
CA ILE A 427 33.96 10.55 -5.81
C ILE A 427 32.45 10.45 -6.06
N ARG A 428 32.04 10.39 -7.33
CA ARG A 428 30.63 10.19 -7.72
C ARG A 428 30.12 8.80 -7.31
N LEU A 429 30.87 7.74 -7.60
CA LEU A 429 30.52 6.37 -7.23
C LEU A 429 30.41 6.22 -5.70
N GLN A 430 31.40 6.72 -4.95
CA GLN A 430 31.35 6.75 -3.48
C GLN A 430 30.13 7.53 -2.95
N THR A 431 29.73 8.62 -3.61
CA THR A 431 28.55 9.40 -3.19
C THR A 431 27.25 8.65 -3.45
N VAL A 432 27.10 8.03 -4.63
CA VAL A 432 25.99 7.12 -4.95
C VAL A 432 25.92 5.99 -3.92
N ASN A 433 27.06 5.37 -3.59
CA ASN A 433 27.16 4.30 -2.61
C ASN A 433 26.78 4.75 -1.19
N ARG A 434 27.15 5.97 -0.79
CA ARG A 434 26.70 6.60 0.48
C ARG A 434 25.19 6.88 0.48
N ILE A 435 24.56 7.21 -0.64
CA ILE A 435 23.10 7.36 -0.75
C ILE A 435 22.41 6.00 -0.59
N ILE A 436 22.87 4.98 -1.31
CA ILE A 436 22.34 3.60 -1.22
C ILE A 436 22.47 3.06 0.22
N THR A 437 23.62 3.29 0.87
CA THR A 437 23.84 2.90 2.27
C THR A 437 22.89 3.62 3.22
N LYS A 438 22.64 4.94 3.03
CA LYS A 438 21.68 5.68 3.86
C LYS A 438 20.24 5.21 3.64
N LEU A 439 19.84 4.88 2.42
CA LEU A 439 18.52 4.30 2.14
C LEU A 439 18.36 2.94 2.84
N LEU A 440 19.33 2.04 2.70
CA LEU A 440 19.32 0.72 3.36
C LEU A 440 19.35 0.78 4.90
N LEU A 441 19.81 1.87 5.50
CA LEU A 441 19.77 2.11 6.96
C LEU A 441 18.46 2.78 7.44
N LEU A 442 17.59 3.22 6.52
CA LEU A 442 16.32 3.89 6.82
C LEU A 442 15.11 3.02 6.46
N GLU A 443 15.22 2.24 5.39
CA GLU A 443 14.24 1.22 4.98
C GLU A 443 14.30 0.00 5.92
N THR A 444 13.84 0.23 7.15
CA THR A 444 13.71 -0.78 8.22
C THR A 444 12.48 -1.67 8.06
N ALA A 445 11.70 -1.47 6.99
CA ALA A 445 10.46 -2.16 6.71
C ALA A 445 10.66 -3.23 5.63
N GLU A 446 10.09 -4.41 5.86
CA GLU A 446 10.34 -5.60 5.05
C GLU A 446 9.48 -5.57 3.75
N HIS A 447 10.08 -5.06 2.66
CA HIS A 447 9.36 -4.69 1.45
C HIS A 447 8.58 -5.84 0.78
N PRO A 448 7.40 -5.55 0.18
CA PRO A 448 6.59 -6.54 -0.53
C PRO A 448 7.19 -6.99 -1.87
N GLU A 449 8.09 -6.20 -2.46
CA GLU A 449 8.81 -6.49 -3.70
C GLU A 449 10.31 -6.61 -3.40
N PRO A 450 11.06 -7.50 -4.06
CA PRO A 450 12.48 -7.69 -3.80
C PRO A 450 13.33 -6.50 -4.27
N LEU A 451 14.27 -6.05 -3.44
CA LEU A 451 15.18 -4.96 -3.83
C LEU A 451 16.36 -5.50 -4.65
N ASP A 452 16.41 -5.16 -5.94
CA ASP A 452 17.46 -5.62 -6.86
C ASP A 452 18.65 -4.66 -6.96
N PHE A 453 19.75 -5.05 -6.30
CA PHE A 453 21.08 -4.45 -6.28
C PHE A 453 22.09 -5.17 -7.20
N SER A 454 21.65 -6.16 -7.98
CA SER A 454 22.54 -7.06 -8.72
C SER A 454 23.47 -6.31 -9.68
N ARG A 455 24.75 -6.73 -9.72
CA ARG A 455 25.87 -6.12 -10.47
C ARG A 455 26.24 -4.68 -10.06
N MET A 456 25.88 -4.22 -8.87
CA MET A 456 26.35 -2.92 -8.36
C MET A 456 27.75 -3.02 -7.73
N ASN A 457 28.56 -1.97 -7.88
CA ASN A 457 29.85 -1.84 -7.20
C ASN A 457 29.69 -1.05 -5.89
N LEU A 458 29.67 -1.77 -4.77
CA LEU A 458 29.57 -1.28 -3.40
C LEU A 458 30.75 -1.77 -2.54
N GLY A 459 31.83 -2.23 -3.17
CA GLY A 459 33.04 -2.69 -2.50
C GLY A 459 33.87 -1.56 -1.90
N PHE A 460 34.94 -1.93 -1.21
CA PHE A 460 35.89 -1.01 -0.57
C PHE A 460 36.69 -0.22 -1.63
N VAL A 461 36.67 1.12 -1.55
CA VAL A 461 37.37 1.99 -2.53
C VAL A 461 38.33 2.95 -1.83
N THR A 462 39.63 2.71 -2.02
CA THR A 462 40.76 3.42 -1.38
C THR A 462 41.47 4.46 -2.27
N GLU A 463 41.09 4.58 -3.55
CA GLU A 463 41.74 5.50 -4.50
C GLU A 463 41.15 6.93 -4.47
N GLY A 464 41.15 7.62 -3.32
CA GLY A 464 40.57 8.96 -3.24
C GLY A 464 40.81 9.73 -1.93
N GLN A 465 40.05 10.81 -1.74
CA GLN A 465 39.90 11.45 -0.44
C GLN A 465 38.63 10.95 0.25
N GLY A 466 38.80 10.23 1.35
CA GLY A 466 37.73 9.63 2.14
C GLY A 466 37.31 8.29 1.56
N ASP A 467 37.75 7.20 2.21
CA ASP A 467 37.40 5.84 1.84
C ASP A 467 35.88 5.63 1.84
N PHE A 468 35.42 4.62 1.08
CA PHE A 468 34.07 4.09 1.21
C PHE A 468 34.12 2.64 1.63
N GLN A 469 33.34 2.30 2.66
CA GLN A 469 33.05 0.94 3.10
C GLN A 469 31.54 0.84 3.34
N LEU A 470 30.90 -0.21 2.82
CA LEU A 470 29.51 -0.52 3.11
C LEU A 470 29.40 -1.04 4.55
N VAL A 471 28.56 -0.42 5.38
CA VAL A 471 28.35 -0.80 6.79
C VAL A 471 26.87 -0.92 7.08
N LEU A 472 26.42 -2.16 7.27
CA LEU A 472 25.02 -2.55 7.46
C LEU A 472 24.92 -3.58 8.61
N LYS A 473 25.49 -3.21 9.77
CA LYS A 473 25.48 -4.06 10.97
C LYS A 473 24.07 -4.13 11.58
N ASN A 474 23.68 -5.32 12.03
CA ASN A 474 22.38 -5.61 12.64
C ASN A 474 21.16 -5.16 11.79
N GLN A 475 21.30 -5.07 10.47
CA GLN A 475 20.21 -4.68 9.55
C GLN A 475 19.45 -5.90 9.03
N SER A 476 18.16 -5.73 8.74
CA SER A 476 17.44 -6.67 7.89
C SER A 476 17.76 -6.36 6.43
N LEU A 477 18.24 -7.39 5.73
CA LEU A 477 18.56 -7.46 4.31
C LEU A 477 17.88 -8.69 3.67
N ALA A 478 16.84 -9.22 4.31
CA ALA A 478 15.93 -10.21 3.76
C ALA A 478 15.21 -9.65 2.52
N HIS A 479 14.82 -10.53 1.57
CA HIS A 479 14.15 -10.14 0.33
C HIS A 479 14.98 -9.19 -0.58
N THR A 480 16.30 -9.38 -0.66
CA THR A 480 17.19 -8.57 -1.51
C THR A 480 17.93 -9.42 -2.55
N GLN A 481 18.32 -8.82 -3.67
CA GLN A 481 19.05 -9.49 -4.75
C GLN A 481 20.35 -8.75 -5.05
N TRP A 482 21.47 -9.46 -4.95
CA TRP A 482 22.84 -8.94 -5.07
C TRP A 482 23.64 -9.71 -6.13
N GLN A 483 22.98 -10.35 -7.10
CA GLN A 483 23.63 -11.25 -8.06
C GLN A 483 24.80 -10.55 -8.77
N GLY A 484 26.01 -11.07 -8.63
CA GLY A 484 27.21 -10.46 -9.21
C GLY A 484 27.56 -9.05 -8.72
N ALA A 485 27.02 -8.59 -7.58
CA ALA A 485 27.40 -7.32 -6.97
C ALA A 485 28.79 -7.41 -6.31
N ILE A 486 29.52 -6.31 -6.29
CA ILE A 486 30.79 -6.20 -5.57
C ILE A 486 30.49 -5.60 -4.20
N LEU A 487 30.77 -6.37 -3.15
CA LEU A 487 30.51 -6.11 -1.74
C LEU A 487 31.79 -6.30 -0.90
N SER A 488 32.96 -6.27 -1.54
CA SER A 488 34.24 -6.57 -0.92
C SER A 488 34.58 -5.61 0.23
N GLY A 489 35.02 -6.16 1.37
CA GLY A 489 35.28 -5.42 2.60
C GLY A 489 34.04 -4.93 3.37
N ALA A 490 32.81 -5.21 2.91
CA ALA A 490 31.58 -4.76 3.57
C ALA A 490 31.41 -5.33 5.00
N GLN A 491 30.67 -4.61 5.84
CA GLN A 491 30.47 -4.94 7.26
C GLN A 491 28.99 -5.23 7.55
N PHE A 492 28.65 -6.52 7.55
CA PHE A 492 27.30 -7.07 7.77
C PHE A 492 27.19 -7.84 9.10
N GLN A 493 28.00 -7.51 10.11
CA GLN A 493 27.97 -8.19 11.41
C GLN A 493 26.56 -8.17 12.01
N GLY A 494 26.03 -9.33 12.38
CA GLY A 494 24.67 -9.48 12.91
C GLY A 494 23.53 -9.15 11.93
N ALA A 495 23.81 -8.95 10.64
CA ALA A 495 22.77 -8.68 9.65
C ALA A 495 21.93 -9.93 9.35
N LYS A 496 20.66 -9.74 8.99
CA LYS A 496 19.73 -10.81 8.65
C LYS A 496 19.42 -10.80 7.16
N PHE A 497 19.84 -11.84 6.46
CA PHE A 497 19.54 -12.08 5.05
C PHE A 497 18.33 -13.02 4.85
N TYR A 498 17.78 -13.51 5.97
CA TYR A 498 16.58 -14.33 6.07
C TYR A 498 15.50 -13.64 6.92
N SER A 499 14.23 -13.92 6.60
CA SER A 499 13.08 -13.65 7.46
C SER A 499 11.93 -14.62 7.14
N PRO A 500 11.17 -15.12 8.13
CA PRO A 500 9.97 -15.94 7.92
C PRO A 500 8.74 -15.13 7.46
N GLY A 501 8.96 -13.94 6.89
CA GLY A 501 7.94 -13.16 6.20
C GLY A 501 6.75 -12.67 7.05
N PRO A 502 5.68 -12.22 6.38
CA PRO A 502 4.49 -11.66 7.02
C PRO A 502 3.74 -12.58 7.99
N ASP A 503 3.74 -13.90 7.78
CA ASP A 503 3.06 -14.84 8.69
C ASP A 503 3.90 -15.23 9.93
N SER A 504 5.22 -15.02 9.85
CA SER A 504 6.22 -15.27 10.90
C SER A 504 6.46 -16.73 11.29
N TYR A 505 6.07 -17.69 10.44
CA TYR A 505 6.46 -19.09 10.53
C TYR A 505 7.57 -19.39 9.51
N PRO A 506 8.71 -19.99 9.93
CA PRO A 506 9.76 -20.39 9.00
C PRO A 506 9.33 -21.59 8.14
N ASP A 507 10.06 -21.81 7.04
CA ASP A 507 9.85 -22.89 6.07
C ASP A 507 8.48 -22.80 5.35
N THR A 508 7.94 -21.58 5.21
CA THR A 508 6.68 -21.30 4.50
C THR A 508 6.92 -20.83 3.06
N TYR A 509 5.86 -20.43 2.34
CA TYR A 509 5.97 -19.92 0.98
C TYR A 509 6.23 -18.41 0.91
N ASP A 510 6.08 -17.68 2.02
CA ASP A 510 6.40 -16.24 2.14
C ASP A 510 7.70 -15.94 2.90
N ASP A 511 8.49 -16.99 3.20
CA ASP A 511 9.90 -16.91 3.57
C ASP A 511 10.71 -16.02 2.61
N ARG A 512 11.44 -15.06 3.19
CA ARG A 512 12.17 -13.99 2.50
C ARG A 512 13.67 -14.21 2.58
N THR A 513 14.17 -15.04 1.68
CA THR A 513 15.60 -15.27 1.47
C THR A 513 16.24 -14.12 0.67
N THR A 514 17.57 -14.17 0.53
CA THR A 514 18.36 -13.22 -0.25
C THR A 514 19.36 -13.93 -1.14
N ASP A 515 19.54 -13.39 -2.35
CA ASP A 515 20.39 -13.97 -3.40
C ASP A 515 21.70 -13.17 -3.58
N LEU A 516 22.81 -13.79 -3.22
CA LEU A 516 24.20 -13.32 -3.33
C LEU A 516 24.98 -14.10 -4.42
N SER A 517 24.29 -14.81 -5.32
CA SER A 517 24.91 -15.64 -6.37
C SER A 517 25.94 -14.87 -7.20
N GLY A 518 27.17 -15.38 -7.26
CA GLY A 518 28.29 -14.75 -7.96
C GLY A 518 28.74 -13.39 -7.42
N ALA A 519 28.23 -12.91 -6.28
CA ALA A 519 28.67 -11.66 -5.66
C ALA A 519 30.11 -11.77 -5.14
N ASP A 520 30.86 -10.67 -5.17
CA ASP A 520 32.20 -10.58 -4.56
C ASP A 520 32.09 -9.99 -3.15
N LEU A 521 32.09 -10.87 -2.16
CA LEU A 521 32.11 -10.60 -0.72
C LEU A 521 33.53 -10.79 -0.14
N SER A 522 34.58 -10.76 -0.96
CA SER A 522 35.95 -10.95 -0.47
C SER A 522 36.31 -9.92 0.60
N HIS A 523 36.93 -10.37 1.70
CA HIS A 523 37.20 -9.58 2.90
C HIS A 523 35.97 -9.01 3.63
N ALA A 524 34.74 -9.38 3.28
CA ALA A 524 33.54 -8.95 4.00
C ALA A 524 33.44 -9.59 5.40
N ASN A 525 32.73 -8.92 6.29
CA ASN A 525 32.59 -9.31 7.70
C ASN A 525 31.12 -9.53 8.04
N LEU A 526 30.71 -10.79 8.00
CA LEU A 526 29.36 -11.32 8.27
C LEU A 526 29.33 -12.10 9.59
N ALA A 527 30.25 -11.83 10.52
CA ALA A 527 30.28 -12.50 11.82
C ALA A 527 28.96 -12.32 12.58
N GLY A 528 28.38 -13.41 13.07
CA GLY A 528 27.06 -13.44 13.71
C GLY A 528 25.87 -13.12 12.79
N ALA A 529 26.05 -13.06 11.48
CA ALA A 529 24.95 -12.81 10.53
C ALA A 529 24.07 -14.06 10.35
N ASP A 530 22.82 -13.85 9.95
CA ASP A 530 21.84 -14.89 9.65
C ASP A 530 21.63 -14.97 8.13
N LEU A 531 22.12 -16.04 7.52
CA LEU A 531 22.03 -16.37 6.10
C LEU A 531 21.27 -17.69 5.88
N THR A 532 20.36 -18.05 6.79
CA THR A 532 19.48 -19.22 6.66
C THR A 532 18.81 -19.24 5.27
N LEU A 533 18.84 -20.38 4.58
CA LEU A 533 18.30 -20.55 3.22
C LEU A 533 18.87 -19.57 2.16
N GLY A 534 19.98 -18.88 2.45
CA GLY A 534 20.60 -17.90 1.57
C GLY A 534 21.24 -18.53 0.32
N CYS A 535 21.12 -17.87 -0.83
CA CYS A 535 21.73 -18.34 -2.07
C CYS A 535 23.08 -17.63 -2.31
N LEU A 536 24.19 -18.35 -2.26
CA LEU A 536 25.57 -17.84 -2.42
C LEU A 536 26.32 -18.54 -3.57
N VAL A 537 25.60 -19.16 -4.51
CA VAL A 537 26.16 -20.01 -5.58
C VAL A 537 27.26 -19.28 -6.36
N GLY A 538 28.46 -19.85 -6.41
CA GLY A 538 29.59 -19.31 -7.15
C GLY A 538 30.12 -17.94 -6.67
N SER A 539 29.73 -17.48 -5.48
CA SER A 539 30.19 -16.20 -4.91
C SER A 539 31.69 -16.19 -4.56
N GLY A 540 32.30 -15.02 -4.59
CA GLY A 540 33.64 -14.77 -4.09
C GLY A 540 33.59 -14.46 -2.60
N LEU A 541 34.13 -15.36 -1.76
CA LEU A 541 34.10 -15.28 -0.30
C LEU A 541 35.53 -15.34 0.28
N VAL A 542 36.51 -14.88 -0.48
CA VAL A 542 37.94 -15.00 -0.13
C VAL A 542 38.24 -14.16 1.10
N ARG A 543 38.77 -14.78 2.15
CA ARG A 543 39.03 -14.10 3.45
C ARG A 543 37.79 -13.43 4.06
N VAL A 544 36.59 -13.95 3.77
CA VAL A 544 35.36 -13.55 4.47
C VAL A 544 35.43 -13.97 5.94
N ASN A 545 34.76 -13.24 6.81
CA ASN A 545 34.53 -13.63 8.20
C ASN A 545 33.04 -13.97 8.41
N PHE A 546 32.76 -15.25 8.65
CA PHE A 546 31.46 -15.85 9.01
C PHE A 546 31.47 -16.43 10.44
N ASN A 547 32.41 -16.02 11.31
CA ASN A 547 32.49 -16.58 12.66
C ASN A 547 31.17 -16.39 13.41
N GLN A 548 30.64 -17.47 14.00
CA GLN A 548 29.33 -17.54 14.65
C GLN A 548 28.13 -17.12 13.77
N ALA A 549 28.28 -17.10 12.43
CA ALA A 549 27.18 -16.88 11.51
C ALA A 549 26.32 -18.15 11.35
N ASN A 550 25.03 -17.94 11.07
CA ASN A 550 24.11 -19.01 10.68
C ASN A 550 24.02 -19.06 9.14
N LEU A 551 24.26 -20.24 8.58
CA LEU A 551 24.24 -20.62 7.16
C LEU A 551 23.44 -21.92 6.99
N THR A 552 22.56 -22.27 7.94
CA THR A 552 21.68 -23.45 7.87
C THR A 552 20.89 -23.46 6.56
N LEU A 553 20.91 -24.59 5.85
CA LEU A 553 20.28 -24.78 4.53
C LEU A 553 20.75 -23.79 3.43
N ALA A 554 21.85 -23.05 3.64
CA ALA A 554 22.37 -22.09 2.65
C ALA A 554 23.05 -22.81 1.47
N ASN A 555 22.93 -22.25 0.27
CA ASN A 555 23.54 -22.81 -0.94
C ASN A 555 24.82 -22.07 -1.31
N LEU A 556 25.96 -22.68 -0.96
CA LEU A 556 27.33 -22.24 -1.23
C LEU A 556 27.98 -23.00 -2.41
N SER A 557 27.21 -23.71 -3.26
CA SER A 557 27.75 -24.52 -4.36
C SER A 557 28.72 -23.72 -5.25
N ARG A 558 29.94 -24.25 -5.43
CA ARG A 558 31.07 -23.65 -6.19
C ARG A 558 31.58 -22.29 -5.66
N ALA A 559 31.16 -21.86 -4.47
CA ALA A 559 31.63 -20.61 -3.89
C ALA A 559 33.12 -20.67 -3.51
N ASN A 560 33.78 -19.51 -3.44
CA ASN A 560 35.20 -19.39 -3.15
C ASN A 560 35.49 -18.88 -1.73
N LEU A 561 35.46 -19.78 -0.77
CA LEU A 561 35.75 -19.58 0.66
C LEU A 561 37.26 -19.74 0.99
N GLU A 562 38.17 -19.61 0.00
CA GLU A 562 39.62 -19.68 0.23
C GLU A 562 40.04 -18.67 1.33
N HIS A 563 40.71 -19.17 2.38
CA HIS A 563 41.05 -18.42 3.60
C HIS A 563 39.86 -17.81 4.38
N ALA A 564 38.63 -18.29 4.22
CA ALA A 564 37.49 -17.85 5.04
C ALA A 564 37.67 -18.22 6.53
N SER A 565 37.11 -17.41 7.43
CA SER A 565 36.97 -17.75 8.86
C SER A 565 35.49 -18.07 9.11
N LEU A 566 35.22 -19.27 9.64
CA LEU A 566 33.91 -19.89 9.87
C LEU A 566 33.86 -20.51 11.30
N ILE A 567 34.65 -19.96 12.22
CA ILE A 567 34.81 -20.47 13.59
C ILE A 567 33.45 -20.44 14.30
N GLN A 568 33.00 -21.58 14.81
CA GLN A 568 31.68 -21.78 15.43
C GLN A 568 30.50 -21.34 14.54
N ALA A 569 30.67 -21.32 13.21
CA ALA A 569 29.56 -21.09 12.28
C ALA A 569 28.64 -22.33 12.23
N VAL A 570 27.36 -22.12 11.92
CA VAL A 570 26.38 -23.21 11.72
C VAL A 570 26.06 -23.33 10.24
N LEU A 571 26.36 -24.47 9.63
CA LEU A 571 26.16 -24.80 8.22
C LEU A 571 25.34 -26.09 8.07
N ASP A 572 24.49 -26.40 9.04
CA ASP A 572 23.68 -27.63 9.04
C ASP A 572 22.80 -27.70 7.78
N GLN A 573 22.84 -28.86 7.10
CA GLN A 573 22.18 -29.12 5.81
C GLN A 573 22.54 -28.12 4.70
N ALA A 574 23.62 -27.33 4.83
CA ALA A 574 24.08 -26.42 3.79
C ALA A 574 24.68 -27.18 2.60
N THR A 575 24.55 -26.61 1.40
CA THR A 575 25.12 -27.18 0.16
C THR A 575 26.44 -26.48 -0.17
N LEU A 576 27.58 -27.16 -0.01
CA LEU A 576 28.93 -26.69 -0.34
C LEU A 576 29.56 -27.47 -1.52
N THR A 577 28.74 -28.10 -2.37
CA THR A 577 29.22 -28.91 -3.51
C THR A 577 30.15 -28.15 -4.43
N GLU A 578 31.28 -28.77 -4.79
CA GLU A 578 32.39 -28.18 -5.57
C GLU A 578 32.99 -26.87 -4.98
N ALA A 579 32.67 -26.48 -3.73
CA ALA A 579 33.17 -25.25 -3.13
C ALA A 579 34.67 -25.33 -2.81
N ARG A 580 35.32 -24.17 -2.71
CA ARG A 580 36.75 -24.05 -2.39
C ARG A 580 36.91 -23.45 -1.00
N LEU A 581 37.33 -24.26 -0.04
CA LEU A 581 37.58 -23.88 1.37
C LEU A 581 39.07 -24.05 1.75
N SER A 582 39.97 -24.10 0.76
CA SER A 582 41.40 -24.29 1.02
C SER A 582 41.93 -23.22 1.98
N LYS A 583 42.64 -23.65 3.03
CA LYS A 583 43.16 -22.78 4.12
C LYS A 583 42.09 -21.96 4.87
N ALA A 584 40.82 -22.35 4.82
CA ALA A 584 39.77 -21.79 5.66
C ALA A 584 39.84 -22.33 7.11
N ASP A 585 39.11 -21.70 8.02
CA ASP A 585 39.06 -22.06 9.45
C ASP A 585 37.62 -22.35 9.90
N LEU A 586 37.27 -23.64 9.96
CA LEU A 586 36.04 -24.27 10.42
C LEU A 586 36.13 -24.75 11.89
N THR A 587 37.04 -24.21 12.71
CA THR A 587 37.19 -24.64 14.13
C THR A 587 35.84 -24.60 14.86
N GLU A 588 35.46 -25.72 15.48
CA GLU A 588 34.17 -25.90 16.19
C GLU A 588 32.90 -25.58 15.36
N ALA A 589 32.99 -25.54 14.02
CA ALA A 589 31.84 -25.33 13.15
C ALA A 589 30.87 -26.52 13.16
N GLN A 590 29.58 -26.26 12.95
CA GLN A 590 28.52 -27.25 12.82
C GLN A 590 28.16 -27.41 11.33
N LEU A 591 28.14 -28.65 10.84
CA LEU A 591 27.91 -29.04 9.45
C LEU A 591 27.08 -30.34 9.40
N LEU A 592 26.10 -30.49 10.30
CA LEU A 592 25.24 -31.68 10.40
C LEU A 592 24.51 -31.91 9.06
N ASP A 593 24.62 -33.11 8.49
CA ASP A 593 24.00 -33.50 7.21
C ASP A 593 24.34 -32.56 6.03
N ALA A 594 25.44 -31.80 6.07
CA ALA A 594 25.84 -30.87 5.01
C ALA A 594 26.39 -31.60 3.77
N ASP A 595 26.19 -31.03 2.57
CA ASP A 595 26.65 -31.61 1.31
C ASP A 595 27.90 -30.90 0.76
N LEU A 596 29.07 -31.48 1.00
CA LEU A 596 30.39 -30.99 0.58
C LEU A 596 30.95 -31.77 -0.63
N ALA A 597 30.14 -32.49 -1.41
CA ALA A 597 30.63 -33.35 -2.50
C ALA A 597 31.59 -32.61 -3.46
N GLY A 598 32.78 -33.19 -3.68
CA GLY A 598 33.82 -32.62 -4.54
C GLY A 598 34.45 -31.31 -4.05
N ALA A 599 34.19 -30.88 -2.81
CA ALA A 599 34.78 -29.67 -2.24
C ALA A 599 36.30 -29.80 -2.03
N ARG A 600 36.99 -28.65 -2.04
CA ARG A 600 38.44 -28.55 -1.83
C ARG A 600 38.72 -27.98 -0.45
N LEU A 601 39.21 -28.83 0.44
CA LEU A 601 39.51 -28.57 1.85
C LEU A 601 41.03 -28.60 2.14
N ALA A 602 41.87 -28.37 1.11
CA ALA A 602 43.32 -28.49 1.25
C ALA A 602 43.88 -27.48 2.26
N GLU A 603 44.65 -27.97 3.24
CA GLU A 603 45.15 -27.21 4.40
C GLU A 603 44.04 -26.49 5.21
N VAL A 604 42.79 -26.96 5.18
CA VAL A 604 41.72 -26.40 6.04
C VAL A 604 42.01 -26.70 7.52
N ASN A 605 41.68 -25.77 8.41
CA ASN A 605 41.53 -26.07 9.83
C ASN A 605 40.06 -26.35 10.12
N ALA A 606 39.76 -27.49 10.72
CA ALA A 606 38.43 -27.97 11.09
C ALA A 606 38.48 -28.78 12.40
N ALA A 607 39.40 -28.41 13.30
CA ALA A 607 39.52 -29.04 14.62
C ALA A 607 38.21 -28.89 15.42
N GLY A 608 37.73 -29.98 16.01
CA GLY A 608 36.47 -30.02 16.74
C GLY A 608 35.20 -29.75 15.90
N ALA A 609 35.28 -29.74 14.57
CA ALA A 609 34.10 -29.54 13.72
C ALA A 609 33.13 -30.73 13.81
N GLN A 610 31.83 -30.44 13.80
CA GLN A 610 30.74 -31.41 13.83
C GLN A 610 30.23 -31.64 12.40
N LEU A 611 30.70 -32.69 11.76
CA LEU A 611 30.40 -33.07 10.37
C LEU A 611 29.52 -34.34 10.30
N THR A 612 28.85 -34.72 11.40
CA THR A 612 28.03 -35.94 11.47
C THR A 612 27.03 -36.02 10.30
N GLY A 613 26.96 -37.17 9.63
CA GLY A 613 26.07 -37.41 8.49
C GLY A 613 26.45 -36.70 7.17
N ALA A 614 27.43 -35.78 7.18
CA ALA A 614 27.80 -34.99 6.01
C ALA A 614 28.27 -35.82 4.81
N ASN A 615 27.92 -35.37 3.61
CA ASN A 615 28.41 -35.92 2.35
C ASN A 615 29.73 -35.25 1.97
N LEU A 616 30.82 -36.02 1.99
CA LEU A 616 32.18 -35.58 1.71
C LEU A 616 32.77 -36.42 0.55
N GLN A 617 31.92 -36.98 -0.31
CA GLN A 617 32.31 -37.81 -1.45
C GLN A 617 33.26 -37.04 -2.40
N GLY A 618 34.40 -37.63 -2.76
CA GLY A 618 35.37 -37.06 -3.69
C GLY A 618 36.06 -35.77 -3.21
N VAL A 619 35.97 -35.44 -1.92
CA VAL A 619 36.60 -34.24 -1.33
C VAL A 619 38.12 -34.33 -1.34
N THR A 620 38.79 -33.20 -1.57
CA THR A 620 40.26 -33.09 -1.48
C THR A 620 40.65 -32.34 -0.19
N ALA A 621 40.99 -33.07 0.86
CA ALA A 621 41.34 -32.59 2.20
C ALA A 621 42.84 -32.81 2.55
N ILE A 622 43.71 -32.70 1.54
CA ILE A 622 45.17 -32.82 1.68
C ILE A 622 45.69 -31.86 2.76
N ALA A 623 46.45 -32.39 3.73
CA ALA A 623 46.99 -31.66 4.88
C ALA A 623 45.96 -30.88 5.73
N ALA A 624 44.68 -31.28 5.73
CA ALA A 624 43.65 -30.73 6.60
C ALA A 624 43.92 -31.05 8.09
N GLN A 625 43.45 -30.18 8.99
CA GLN A 625 43.51 -30.37 10.45
C GLN A 625 42.09 -30.65 10.96
N LEU A 626 41.80 -31.91 11.29
CA LEU A 626 40.49 -32.45 11.68
C LEU A 626 40.58 -33.15 13.06
N ASN A 627 41.50 -32.68 13.91
CA ASN A 627 41.71 -33.22 15.24
C ASN A 627 40.44 -33.09 16.08
N SER A 628 40.01 -34.19 16.69
CA SER A 628 38.76 -34.32 17.46
C SER A 628 37.48 -33.90 16.71
N ALA A 629 37.50 -33.89 15.36
CA ALA A 629 36.30 -33.65 14.57
C ALA A 629 35.37 -34.87 14.61
N ASP A 630 34.05 -34.64 14.59
CA ASP A 630 33.06 -35.69 14.44
C ASP A 630 32.68 -35.89 12.97
N LEU A 631 33.20 -36.95 12.36
CA LEU A 631 32.95 -37.39 11.00
C LEU A 631 32.06 -38.66 10.98
N SER A 632 31.33 -38.95 12.06
CA SER A 632 30.54 -40.18 12.15
C SER A 632 29.36 -40.16 11.18
N GLN A 633 29.02 -41.34 10.64
CA GLN A 633 27.97 -41.53 9.63
C GLN A 633 28.17 -40.74 8.32
N THR A 634 29.36 -40.16 8.10
CA THR A 634 29.68 -39.44 6.83
C THR A 634 29.91 -40.39 5.66
N THR A 635 29.83 -39.84 4.45
CA THR A 635 30.30 -40.50 3.23
C THR A 635 31.63 -39.88 2.79
N LEU A 636 32.75 -40.59 2.95
CA LEU A 636 34.11 -40.18 2.52
C LEU A 636 34.55 -40.89 1.22
N ALA A 637 33.62 -41.52 0.51
CA ALA A 637 33.92 -42.35 -0.66
C ALA A 637 34.74 -41.60 -1.73
N ALA A 638 35.87 -42.19 -2.13
CA ALA A 638 36.88 -41.63 -3.03
C ALA A 638 37.45 -40.25 -2.64
N ALA A 639 37.38 -39.84 -1.37
CA ALA A 639 38.01 -38.61 -0.87
C ALA A 639 39.52 -38.80 -0.60
N ASP A 640 40.26 -37.69 -0.57
CA ASP A 640 41.71 -37.65 -0.35
C ASP A 640 42.09 -36.84 0.89
N PHE A 641 42.53 -37.53 1.94
CA PHE A 641 43.03 -36.99 3.20
C PHE A 641 44.56 -37.13 3.33
N THR A 642 45.29 -37.15 2.21
CA THR A 642 46.76 -37.30 2.23
C THR A 642 47.42 -36.26 3.14
N GLY A 643 48.18 -36.71 4.15
CA GLY A 643 48.85 -35.88 5.14
C GLY A 643 47.94 -35.15 6.14
N ALA A 644 46.64 -35.48 6.21
CA ALA A 644 45.71 -34.85 7.14
C ALA A 644 45.94 -35.29 8.59
N ALA A 645 45.69 -34.38 9.54
CA ALA A 645 45.72 -34.65 10.97
C ALA A 645 44.29 -34.97 11.46
N LEU A 646 44.06 -36.21 11.90
CA LEU A 646 42.79 -36.78 12.34
C LEU A 646 42.91 -37.38 13.76
N GLN A 647 43.72 -36.76 14.63
CA GLN A 647 43.93 -37.28 15.97
C GLN A 647 42.62 -37.24 16.77
N ASP A 648 42.29 -38.35 17.44
CA ASP A 648 41.06 -38.53 18.23
C ASP A 648 39.75 -38.21 17.46
N ALA A 649 39.76 -38.27 16.12
CA ALA A 649 38.59 -38.02 15.28
C ALA A 649 37.58 -39.18 15.30
N ASN A 650 36.29 -38.88 15.27
CA ASN A 650 35.22 -39.88 15.26
C ASN A 650 34.83 -40.24 13.82
N LEU A 651 35.16 -41.45 13.36
CA LEU A 651 34.84 -42.02 12.03
C LEU A 651 33.90 -43.24 12.16
N GLN A 652 33.04 -43.25 13.18
CA GLN A 652 32.09 -44.35 13.42
C GLN A 652 31.00 -44.41 12.34
N ALA A 653 30.72 -45.63 11.86
CA ALA A 653 29.74 -45.91 10.81
C ALA A 653 29.95 -45.13 9.49
N THR A 654 31.17 -44.66 9.24
CA THR A 654 31.55 -43.87 8.06
C THR A 654 31.86 -44.75 6.84
N ASP A 655 31.46 -44.34 5.64
CA ASP A 655 31.88 -44.99 4.39
C ASP A 655 33.25 -44.44 3.94
N LEU A 656 34.31 -45.26 4.04
CA LEU A 656 35.68 -44.96 3.63
C LEU A 656 36.05 -45.60 2.28
N THR A 657 35.06 -45.98 1.47
CA THR A 657 35.27 -46.75 0.23
C THR A 657 36.16 -45.99 -0.77
N GLY A 658 37.37 -46.49 -1.01
CA GLY A 658 38.37 -45.85 -1.87
C GLY A 658 38.99 -44.55 -1.34
N THR A 659 38.81 -44.22 -0.05
CA THR A 659 39.41 -43.02 0.57
C THR A 659 40.94 -43.16 0.71
N SER A 660 41.69 -42.08 0.51
CA SER A 660 43.14 -42.03 0.74
C SER A 660 43.46 -41.41 2.11
N PHE A 661 44.12 -42.16 3.00
CA PHE A 661 44.71 -41.69 4.25
C PHE A 661 46.25 -41.72 4.21
N ARG A 662 46.84 -41.52 3.03
CA ARG A 662 48.29 -41.58 2.86
C ARG A 662 49.02 -40.59 3.75
N ASP A 663 50.02 -41.04 4.49
CA ASP A 663 50.78 -40.22 5.45
C ASP A 663 49.90 -39.46 6.48
N ALA A 664 48.62 -39.83 6.64
CA ALA A 664 47.66 -39.17 7.52
C ALA A 664 47.79 -39.64 8.97
N ASP A 665 47.52 -38.78 9.93
CA ASP A 665 47.73 -39.04 11.35
C ASP A 665 46.40 -39.33 12.06
N LEU A 666 46.08 -40.61 12.18
CA LEU A 666 44.84 -41.21 12.69
C LEU A 666 44.96 -41.67 14.16
N ARG A 667 45.96 -41.19 14.91
CA ARG A 667 46.19 -41.62 16.30
C ARG A 667 44.96 -41.38 17.17
N GLY A 668 44.44 -42.45 17.78
CA GLY A 668 43.27 -42.39 18.67
C GLY A 668 41.91 -42.29 17.97
N ALA A 669 41.86 -42.22 16.63
CA ALA A 669 40.61 -42.14 15.87
C ALA A 669 39.72 -43.38 16.04
N TRP A 670 38.40 -43.19 15.93
CA TRP A 670 37.39 -44.24 16.20
C TRP A 670 36.74 -44.69 14.89
N LEU A 671 36.90 -45.96 14.48
CA LEU A 671 36.40 -46.46 13.18
C LEU A 671 35.29 -47.53 13.33
N GLN A 672 34.67 -47.69 14.50
CA GLN A 672 33.69 -48.78 14.71
C GLN A 672 32.53 -48.71 13.72
N GLY A 673 32.31 -49.82 12.98
CA GLY A 673 31.28 -49.91 11.95
C GLY A 673 31.61 -49.20 10.63
N ALA A 674 32.81 -48.62 10.46
CA ALA A 674 33.23 -48.01 9.20
C ALA A 674 33.44 -49.06 8.08
N ILE A 675 33.20 -48.67 6.83
CA ILE A 675 33.40 -49.50 5.64
C ILE A 675 34.76 -49.16 5.02
N ILE A 676 35.68 -50.13 4.96
CA ILE A 676 37.10 -49.90 4.62
C ILE A 676 37.49 -50.57 3.28
N ASP A 677 36.55 -50.56 2.33
CA ASP A 677 36.74 -51.18 1.01
C ASP A 677 37.67 -50.31 0.12
N GLN A 678 38.85 -50.83 -0.23
CA GLN A 678 39.84 -50.13 -1.06
C GLN A 678 40.44 -48.84 -0.45
N THR A 679 40.25 -48.60 0.85
CA THR A 679 40.86 -47.47 1.58
C THR A 679 42.38 -47.61 1.64
N ASP A 680 43.14 -46.55 1.36
CA ASP A 680 44.61 -46.57 1.30
C ASP A 680 45.27 -45.99 2.56
N PHE A 681 46.04 -46.82 3.27
CA PHE A 681 46.70 -46.48 4.54
C PHE A 681 48.23 -46.33 4.43
N ALA A 682 48.80 -46.17 3.22
CA ALA A 682 50.25 -46.07 3.05
C ALA A 682 50.85 -44.93 3.89
N GLY A 683 51.69 -45.25 4.88
CA GLY A 683 52.31 -44.25 5.77
C GLY A 683 51.42 -43.72 6.90
N ALA A 684 50.15 -44.14 7.00
CA ALA A 684 49.20 -43.60 7.98
C ALA A 684 49.60 -43.91 9.45
N ILE A 685 49.63 -42.90 10.30
CA ILE A 685 50.07 -42.99 11.69
C ILE A 685 48.89 -43.38 12.59
N LEU A 686 48.79 -44.66 12.97
CA LEU A 686 47.77 -45.15 13.91
C LEU A 686 48.22 -45.08 15.38
N THR A 687 49.53 -45.08 15.62
CA THR A 687 50.15 -45.19 16.96
C THR A 687 51.11 -44.05 17.24
N THR A 688 51.20 -43.59 18.49
CA THR A 688 52.28 -42.67 18.91
C THR A 688 53.66 -43.34 18.76
N PRO A 689 54.61 -42.78 18.01
CA PRO A 689 55.95 -43.35 17.83
C PRO A 689 56.84 -43.12 19.05
N ASN A 690 56.44 -43.64 20.22
CA ASN A 690 57.28 -43.81 21.42
C ASN A 690 56.63 -44.73 22.48
N ALA A 691 56.35 -45.98 22.09
CA ALA A 691 56.37 -47.11 23.03
C ALA A 691 57.72 -47.84 22.93
N ALA A 692 58.82 -47.07 22.90
CA ALA A 692 60.17 -47.63 22.83
C ALA A 692 60.44 -48.48 24.08
N PRO A 693 60.91 -49.73 23.95
CA PRO A 693 61.19 -50.57 25.11
C PRO A 693 62.31 -49.94 25.93
N THR A 694 62.04 -49.66 27.20
CA THR A 694 63.08 -49.24 28.14
C THR A 694 64.12 -50.35 28.25
N THR A 695 65.32 -50.13 27.70
CA THR A 695 66.46 -51.05 27.82
C THR A 695 67.05 -51.00 29.23
N GLY A 696 66.27 -51.49 30.20
CA GLY A 696 66.75 -51.94 31.50
C GLY A 696 67.07 -53.43 31.44
N ASP A 697 68.16 -53.85 32.07
CA ASP A 697 68.65 -55.22 31.99
C ASP A 697 67.63 -56.24 32.52
N GLY A 698 67.59 -57.40 31.88
CA GLY A 698 66.39 -58.23 31.83
C GLY A 698 65.98 -58.90 33.14
N PHE A 699 64.70 -58.73 33.48
CA PHE A 699 63.86 -59.87 33.89
C PHE A 699 62.41 -59.65 33.45
N VAL A 700 61.95 -60.38 32.43
CA VAL A 700 60.56 -60.47 31.95
C VAL A 700 59.81 -59.12 31.93
N ALA A 701 60.19 -58.23 31.02
CA ALA A 701 59.33 -57.11 30.65
C ALA A 701 58.09 -57.65 29.94
N ALA A 702 56.89 -57.36 30.46
CA ALA A 702 55.66 -57.58 29.72
C ALA A 702 55.64 -56.70 28.45
N ALA A 703 54.89 -57.11 27.42
CA ALA A 703 54.59 -56.24 26.30
C ALA A 703 53.94 -54.93 26.83
N PRO A 704 54.16 -53.77 26.19
CA PRO A 704 53.49 -52.54 26.59
C PRO A 704 51.98 -52.78 26.60
N GLU A 705 51.32 -52.44 27.71
CA GLU A 705 49.86 -52.57 27.82
C GLU A 705 49.19 -51.59 26.86
N LEU A 706 48.94 -52.08 25.65
CA LEU A 706 47.99 -51.51 24.71
C LEU A 706 46.63 -51.52 25.42
N THR A 707 46.27 -50.41 26.06
CA THR A 707 44.97 -50.24 26.69
C THR A 707 43.90 -50.59 25.66
N PRO A 708 43.02 -51.59 25.89
CA PRO A 708 42.08 -52.04 24.88
C PRO A 708 41.00 -50.98 24.61
N GLY A 709 41.33 -50.02 23.75
CA GLY A 709 40.35 -49.21 23.09
C GLY A 709 39.60 -50.11 22.11
N ASN A 710 38.28 -50.21 22.25
CA ASN A 710 37.44 -50.86 21.24
C ASN A 710 37.33 -50.01 19.95
N GLN A 711 38.36 -49.21 19.62
CA GLN A 711 38.37 -48.17 18.59
C GLN A 711 38.16 -48.73 17.19
N TYR A 712 38.65 -49.96 16.93
CA TYR A 712 38.50 -50.66 15.66
C TYR A 712 37.70 -51.96 15.80
N ALA A 713 36.97 -52.14 16.91
CA ALA A 713 36.33 -53.40 17.26
C ALA A 713 35.28 -53.83 16.22
N GLY A 714 35.48 -55.01 15.61
CA GLY A 714 34.57 -55.61 14.63
C GLY A 714 34.63 -55.02 13.21
N VAL A 715 35.58 -54.14 12.94
CA VAL A 715 35.79 -53.50 11.63
C VAL A 715 36.59 -54.43 10.70
N ASP A 716 36.16 -54.62 9.46
CA ASP A 716 36.85 -55.48 8.48
C ASP A 716 37.87 -54.69 7.64
N PHE A 717 39.16 -54.95 7.90
CA PHE A 717 40.28 -54.38 7.16
C PHE A 717 40.75 -55.29 6.01
N SER A 718 40.11 -56.43 5.71
CA SER A 718 40.57 -57.38 4.69
C SER A 718 40.61 -56.81 3.26
N ARG A 719 40.03 -55.63 3.04
CA ARG A 719 39.99 -54.91 1.75
C ARG A 719 40.71 -53.55 1.80
N GLY A 720 41.34 -53.21 2.92
CA GLY A 720 42.22 -52.05 3.04
C GLY A 720 43.53 -52.26 2.27
N LEU A 721 44.10 -51.16 1.77
CA LEU A 721 45.28 -51.15 0.92
C LEU A 721 46.50 -50.60 1.66
N ASN A 722 47.68 -51.11 1.29
CA ASN A 722 49.00 -50.64 1.72
C ASN A 722 49.26 -50.64 3.24
N LEU A 723 48.52 -51.45 4.01
CA LEU A 723 48.74 -51.66 5.44
C LEU A 723 50.10 -52.35 5.69
N SER A 724 50.92 -51.71 6.52
CA SER A 724 52.21 -52.21 7.00
C SER A 724 52.06 -53.23 8.14
N PRO A 725 53.09 -54.05 8.42
CA PRO A 725 53.03 -55.04 9.51
C PRO A 725 52.77 -54.44 10.90
N GLU A 726 53.28 -53.24 11.16
CA GLU A 726 53.12 -52.53 12.45
C GLU A 726 51.69 -52.00 12.61
N GLN A 727 51.13 -51.38 11.57
CA GLN A 727 49.71 -50.98 11.53
C GLN A 727 48.80 -52.19 11.73
N LEU A 728 49.06 -53.32 11.03
CA LEU A 728 48.28 -54.54 11.19
C LEU A 728 48.33 -55.10 12.62
N ALA A 729 49.50 -55.16 13.24
CA ALA A 729 49.63 -55.64 14.62
C ALA A 729 48.81 -54.78 15.60
N PHE A 730 48.83 -53.45 15.45
CA PHE A 730 48.00 -52.54 16.25
C PHE A 730 46.50 -52.71 15.98
N ILE A 731 46.09 -52.81 14.72
CA ILE A 731 44.68 -53.03 14.31
C ILE A 731 44.12 -54.30 14.96
N CYS A 732 44.86 -55.42 14.88
CA CYS A 732 44.46 -56.68 15.50
C CYS A 732 44.33 -56.55 17.04
N ALA A 733 45.22 -55.78 17.69
CA ALA A 733 45.20 -55.58 19.14
C ALA A 733 44.04 -54.68 19.63
N GLN A 734 43.53 -53.77 18.79
CA GLN A 734 42.34 -52.94 19.07
C GLN A 734 41.02 -53.57 18.55
N GLY A 735 41.03 -54.88 18.25
CA GLY A 735 39.84 -55.66 17.91
C GLY A 735 39.38 -55.60 16.44
N GLY A 736 40.23 -55.08 15.54
CA GLY A 736 39.98 -55.11 14.09
C GLY A 736 40.11 -56.51 13.49
N LEU A 737 39.33 -56.76 12.44
CA LEU A 737 39.30 -58.03 11.70
C LEU A 737 40.20 -57.92 10.47
N HIS A 738 41.21 -58.79 10.38
CA HIS A 738 42.04 -58.94 9.19
C HIS A 738 42.57 -60.39 9.11
N PRO A 739 42.70 -61.01 7.91
CA PRO A 739 43.14 -62.41 7.80
C PRO A 739 44.49 -62.72 8.47
N ALA A 740 45.41 -61.74 8.53
CA ALA A 740 46.71 -61.91 9.21
C ALA A 740 46.64 -61.88 10.75
N CYS A 741 45.54 -61.43 11.38
CA CYS A 741 45.45 -61.37 12.85
C CYS A 741 45.57 -62.76 13.49
N GLY A 742 45.04 -63.80 12.84
CA GLY A 742 45.19 -65.19 13.28
C GLY A 742 46.63 -65.73 13.24
N SER A 743 47.55 -65.03 12.57
CA SER A 743 49.00 -65.33 12.55
C SER A 743 49.86 -64.38 13.38
N LEU A 744 49.25 -63.36 14.02
CA LEU A 744 49.94 -62.33 14.81
C LEU A 744 49.67 -62.44 16.32
N SER A 745 48.92 -63.45 16.75
CA SER A 745 48.76 -63.77 18.17
C SER A 745 50.05 -64.40 18.73
N PRO A 746 50.60 -63.93 19.86
CA PRO A 746 51.72 -64.60 20.53
C PRO A 746 51.26 -65.95 21.13
N PRO A 747 52.19 -66.92 21.29
CA PRO A 747 51.93 -68.24 21.88
C PRO A 747 51.83 -68.23 23.41
#